data_AF-A0A2E0NSZ8-F1
#
_entry.id   AF-A0A2E0NSZ8-F1
#
_cell.length_a   1.000
_cell.length_b   1.000
_cell.length_c   1.000
_cell.angle_alpha   90.00
_cell.angle_beta   90.00
_cell.angle_gamma   90.00
#
_symmetry.space_group_name_H-M   'P 1'
#
loop_
_entity.id
_entity.type
_entity.pdbx_description
1 polymer ?
#
loop_
_entity_poly.entity_id
_entity_poly.type
_entity_poly.pdbx_seq_one_letter_code
_entity_poly.pdbx_strand_id
1 'polypeptide(L)'
;MIKFIPVFCFLVLFVSGISVSAQNFKSLDNDSFRVAIENCLEESDEGLCEIYGATSGYGTMPSWDTSKVTDMSQAFDSMPPSYESRESFNADIAAWDVSNVTNMSGMFYNTEMFNADIGAWDVSSVTDMSNMFWNNKSFNADIGAWDVSSVTNMSSMFHRNYVFNRDIGAWNVSNVTDFSSMFYNTEVFNKDISAWNVGKATDMSSMFSNNKVFNAKIGDWDVGNVNNLGYMFSDTSFNQNINNWDISEVSDISGMLANNLSFNQPLSDWDVSNVTNMSRVFQNSNFNQDISSWDVGNVGDMSGMFAQNPSFNQDIREWKVTIRVNLKGMFDGASSMINDFGVEASPPANWFFYLSNAQLNDRNFAEAIEECLSEAPIDGKCYSSPHGIMPFWDTTDLTDMSGAFKERTKFNANISLWNVNNVKNMSEMFYSASSFDHDIRVWNVQNLLKVDDMFSKADRMKEVFYVQDKDPIDWFNTISEKNTPDLSSDCMKICDLGFWEKTVSKDLGSTVGEKFGKQVIGNGKLFSTDVSKSSPFLIAAKKNGTLKVQNWIKLSSEASDLQSFGLSKLHIAAAHGKVSEIKSEIENGTDINLRTKLGHTPLHYAAAYGSVKSLRFLLNARAKIDARGKWGETALHAAVASETDNNLKYLLRKGGIKMPKDKNGMTPLHFAAGFGNVKAISTLLNLGADANRPDKIGSAPVFYANIFRQTEALQLFGSHEKSCECKN
;
A
#
# COMPACT_ATOMS: atom_id res chain seq x y z
N MET A 1 -54.91 -31.54 37.01
CA MET A 1 -54.16 -32.62 36.35
C MET A 1 -52.73 -32.11 36.19
N ILE A 2 -51.92 -32.30 37.23
CA ILE A 2 -50.52 -31.85 37.32
C ILE A 2 -49.70 -33.13 37.41
N LYS A 3 -48.73 -33.32 36.51
CA LYS A 3 -47.77 -34.43 36.58
C LYS A 3 -46.36 -33.87 36.72
N PHE A 4 -45.86 -33.93 37.95
CA PHE A 4 -44.45 -34.00 38.28
C PHE A 4 -43.94 -35.41 37.93
N ILE A 5 -42.76 -35.52 37.33
CA ILE A 5 -41.98 -36.75 37.21
C ILE A 5 -40.65 -36.49 37.92
N PRO A 6 -40.28 -37.27 38.96
CA PRO A 6 -39.03 -37.11 39.69
C PRO A 6 -37.93 -38.09 39.21
N VAL A 7 -36.70 -37.56 39.25
CA VAL A 7 -35.41 -38.18 39.60
C VAL A 7 -35.45 -39.69 39.91
N PHE A 8 -34.85 -40.50 39.03
CA PHE A 8 -34.49 -41.88 39.32
C PHE A 8 -33.12 -41.90 40.03
N CYS A 9 -33.17 -42.02 41.35
CA CYS A 9 -32.04 -42.38 42.19
C CYS A 9 -31.92 -43.91 42.17
N PHE A 10 -30.75 -44.45 41.84
CA PHE A 10 -30.43 -45.86 41.93
C PHE A 10 -30.50 -46.30 43.40
N LEU A 11 -31.57 -47.00 43.75
CA LEU A 11 -31.77 -47.64 45.04
C LEU A 11 -30.91 -48.92 45.07
N VAL A 12 -29.71 -48.81 45.61
CA VAL A 12 -28.88 -49.95 46.02
C VAL A 12 -29.53 -50.63 47.22
N LEU A 13 -29.52 -51.96 47.18
CA LEU A 13 -29.95 -52.93 48.18
C LEU A 13 -29.60 -52.53 49.63
N PHE A 14 -30.62 -52.28 50.45
CA PHE A 14 -30.51 -52.33 51.91
C PHE A 14 -31.08 -53.65 52.42
N VAL A 15 -30.27 -54.71 52.41
CA VAL A 15 -30.48 -55.89 53.26
C VAL A 15 -29.12 -56.37 53.77
N SER A 16 -29.05 -56.54 55.10
CA SER A 16 -27.91 -56.94 55.94
C SER A 16 -26.92 -55.83 56.30
N GLY A 17 -26.90 -55.50 57.59
CA GLY A 17 -26.01 -54.54 58.22
C GLY A 17 -24.56 -55.01 58.20
N ILE A 18 -23.89 -54.75 57.08
CA ILE A 18 -22.45 -54.51 57.06
C ILE A 18 -22.31 -53.00 57.03
N SER A 19 -21.80 -52.43 58.12
CA SER A 19 -21.17 -51.12 58.06
C SER A 19 -20.10 -51.20 56.98
N VAL A 20 -20.37 -50.67 55.77
CA VAL A 20 -19.30 -50.36 54.84
C VAL A 20 -18.52 -49.27 55.54
N SER A 21 -17.44 -49.67 56.22
CA SER A 21 -16.38 -48.74 56.61
C SER A 21 -16.10 -47.88 55.39
N ALA A 22 -16.04 -46.56 55.53
CA ALA A 22 -15.38 -45.72 54.55
C ALA A 22 -14.08 -46.43 54.18
N GLN A 23 -14.00 -46.99 52.98
CA GLN A 23 -12.74 -47.53 52.51
C GLN A 23 -11.87 -46.31 52.36
N ASN A 24 -10.91 -46.14 53.26
CA ASN A 24 -9.91 -45.09 53.18
C ASN A 24 -9.00 -45.45 52.01
N PHE A 25 -9.43 -45.12 50.79
CA PHE A 25 -8.56 -45.19 49.63
C PHE A 25 -7.34 -44.30 49.87
N LYS A 26 -6.20 -44.76 49.35
CA LYS A 26 -4.99 -43.96 49.40
C LYS A 26 -5.20 -42.72 48.51
N SER A 27 -4.79 -41.54 48.99
CA SER A 27 -4.80 -40.32 48.18
C SER A 27 -3.72 -40.38 47.11
N LEU A 28 -4.02 -39.89 45.91
CA LEU A 28 -3.04 -39.63 44.86
C LEU A 28 -2.35 -38.28 45.09
N ASP A 29 -1.06 -38.23 44.78
CA ASP A 29 -0.23 -37.04 44.68
C ASP A 29 0.35 -36.95 43.26
N ASN A 30 1.10 -35.90 42.93
CA ASN A 30 1.62 -35.69 41.57
C ASN A 30 2.47 -36.88 41.05
N ASP A 31 3.26 -37.50 41.94
CA ASP A 31 4.14 -38.62 41.57
C ASP A 31 3.33 -39.88 41.23
N SER A 32 2.27 -40.13 41.99
CA SER A 32 1.43 -41.32 41.83
C SER A 32 0.31 -41.16 40.80
N PHE A 33 -0.18 -39.93 40.54
CA PHE A 33 -1.33 -39.67 39.68
C PHE A 33 -1.12 -40.14 38.23
N ARG A 34 -0.02 -39.74 37.59
CA ARG A 34 0.26 -40.13 36.19
C ARG A 34 0.43 -41.64 36.03
N VAL A 35 1.16 -42.27 36.96
CA VAL A 35 1.37 -43.72 36.95
C VAL A 35 0.06 -44.46 37.22
N ALA A 36 -0.82 -43.93 38.07
CA ALA A 36 -2.13 -44.51 38.31
C ALA A 36 -3.03 -44.47 37.06
N ILE A 37 -3.01 -43.37 36.31
CA ILE A 37 -3.72 -43.27 35.02
C ILE A 37 -3.21 -44.31 34.04
N GLU A 38 -1.89 -44.43 33.87
CA GLU A 38 -1.29 -45.41 32.95
C GLU A 38 -1.73 -46.85 33.28
N ASN A 39 -1.52 -47.30 34.52
CA ASN A 39 -1.88 -48.68 34.90
C ASN A 39 -3.40 -48.92 34.88
N CYS A 40 -4.22 -47.92 35.22
CA CYS A 40 -5.67 -48.07 35.21
C CYS A 40 -6.20 -48.19 33.77
N LEU A 41 -5.67 -47.41 32.84
CA LEU A 41 -6.10 -47.43 31.44
C LEU A 41 -5.59 -48.68 30.69
N GLU A 42 -4.45 -49.25 31.08
CA GLU A 42 -4.02 -50.58 30.58
C GLU A 42 -5.05 -51.69 30.92
N GLU A 43 -5.78 -51.54 32.04
CA GLU A 43 -6.82 -52.49 32.45
C GLU A 43 -8.20 -52.14 31.86
N SER A 44 -8.55 -50.85 31.78
CA SER A 44 -9.87 -50.40 31.38
C SER A 44 -9.86 -48.99 30.78
N ASP A 45 -10.23 -48.87 29.50
CA ASP A 45 -10.42 -47.58 28.80
C ASP A 45 -11.51 -46.69 29.44
N GLU A 46 -12.44 -47.29 30.21
CA GLU A 46 -13.52 -46.60 30.93
C GLU A 46 -13.12 -46.22 32.37
N GLY A 47 -11.87 -46.47 32.79
CA GLY A 47 -11.37 -46.16 34.13
C GLY A 47 -11.88 -47.10 35.24
N LEU A 48 -12.56 -48.19 34.89
CA LEU A 48 -13.07 -49.20 35.83
C LEU A 48 -12.02 -50.29 36.13
N CYS A 49 -10.82 -49.89 36.51
CA CYS A 49 -9.69 -50.77 36.79
C CYS A 49 -9.82 -51.46 38.17
N GLU A 50 -10.69 -52.46 38.28
CA GLU A 50 -10.98 -53.17 39.54
C GLU A 50 -9.75 -53.87 40.14
N ILE A 51 -8.90 -54.47 39.31
CA ILE A 51 -7.71 -55.23 39.75
C ILE A 51 -6.62 -54.26 40.21
N TYR A 52 -6.26 -53.28 39.39
CA TYR A 52 -5.30 -52.25 39.74
C TYR A 52 -5.77 -51.45 40.96
N GLY A 53 -7.04 -51.05 41.00
CA GLY A 53 -7.63 -50.33 42.12
C GLY A 53 -7.54 -51.08 43.44
N ALA A 54 -7.83 -52.40 43.43
CA ALA A 54 -7.72 -53.25 44.61
C ALA A 54 -6.27 -53.50 45.05
N THR A 55 -5.33 -53.64 44.11
CA THR A 55 -3.92 -53.94 44.41
C THR A 55 -3.11 -52.70 44.82
N SER A 56 -3.42 -51.53 44.26
CA SER A 56 -2.79 -50.24 44.59
C SER A 56 -3.35 -49.59 45.85
N GLY A 57 -4.61 -49.89 46.19
CA GLY A 57 -5.35 -49.24 47.27
C GLY A 57 -5.96 -47.89 46.89
N TYR A 58 -5.97 -47.51 45.62
CA TYR A 58 -6.60 -46.28 45.11
C TYR A 58 -8.11 -46.44 44.80
N GLY A 59 -8.57 -47.68 44.59
CA GLY A 59 -9.92 -47.92 44.04
C GLY A 59 -9.99 -47.69 42.52
N THR A 60 -11.19 -47.72 41.95
CA THR A 60 -11.41 -47.43 40.52
C THR A 60 -11.30 -45.92 40.25
N MET A 61 -10.99 -45.53 39.02
CA MET A 61 -10.72 -44.13 38.65
C MET A 61 -11.79 -43.14 39.11
N PRO A 62 -13.11 -43.40 38.97
CA PRO A 62 -14.14 -42.46 39.42
C PRO A 62 -14.13 -42.20 40.93
N SER A 63 -13.50 -43.08 41.73
CA SER A 63 -13.46 -43.02 43.19
C SER A 63 -12.13 -42.51 43.77
N TRP A 64 -11.19 -42.11 42.90
CA TRP A 64 -9.87 -41.67 43.35
C TRP A 64 -9.94 -40.39 44.19
N ASP A 65 -9.21 -40.40 45.31
CA ASP A 65 -8.94 -39.21 46.11
C ASP A 65 -7.78 -38.42 45.48
N THR A 66 -8.12 -37.39 44.69
CA THR A 66 -7.17 -36.50 44.01
C THR A 66 -6.82 -35.26 44.82
N SER A 67 -7.23 -35.16 46.09
CA SER A 67 -7.16 -33.91 46.86
C SER A 67 -5.73 -33.37 47.09
N LYS A 68 -4.69 -34.19 46.85
CA LYS A 68 -3.27 -33.79 46.97
C LYS A 68 -2.57 -33.59 45.62
N VAL A 69 -3.27 -33.79 44.51
CA VAL A 69 -2.75 -33.55 43.17
C VAL A 69 -2.82 -32.06 42.90
N THR A 70 -1.69 -31.45 42.54
CA THR A 70 -1.58 -30.04 42.16
C THR A 70 -1.27 -29.86 40.67
N ASP A 71 -0.82 -30.91 40.00
CA ASP A 71 -0.46 -30.91 38.59
C ASP A 71 -1.16 -32.08 37.87
N MET A 72 -2.12 -31.74 37.00
CA MET A 72 -2.83 -32.67 36.13
C MET A 72 -2.43 -32.48 34.66
N SER A 73 -1.32 -31.81 34.39
CA SER A 73 -0.87 -31.59 33.02
C SER A 73 -0.64 -32.90 32.28
N GLN A 74 -1.08 -32.93 31.02
CA GLN A 74 -0.93 -34.07 30.11
C GLN A 74 -1.46 -35.41 30.65
N ALA A 75 -2.36 -35.39 31.65
CA ALA A 75 -2.83 -36.58 32.34
C ALA A 75 -3.40 -37.65 31.39
N PHE A 76 -4.15 -37.23 30.37
CA PHE A 76 -4.76 -38.07 29.34
C PHE A 76 -4.25 -37.76 27.93
N ASP A 77 -3.07 -37.13 27.81
CA ASP A 77 -2.42 -36.85 26.53
C ASP A 77 -2.25 -38.14 25.70
N SER A 78 -2.61 -38.08 24.42
CA SER A 78 -2.52 -39.18 23.46
C SER A 78 -1.52 -38.93 22.32
N MET A 79 -0.64 -37.93 22.43
CA MET A 79 0.38 -37.65 21.41
C MET A 79 1.55 -38.66 21.47
N PRO A 80 2.09 -39.12 20.32
CA PRO A 80 3.24 -40.02 20.30
C PRO A 80 4.46 -39.46 21.06
N PRO A 81 5.20 -40.29 21.82
CA PRO A 81 5.25 -41.74 21.72
C PRO A 81 4.43 -42.45 22.84
N SER A 82 3.31 -41.89 23.30
CA SER A 82 2.44 -42.62 24.24
C SER A 82 2.02 -43.95 23.61
N TYR A 83 2.37 -45.06 24.27
CA TYR A 83 2.31 -46.41 23.68
C TYR A 83 0.89 -46.92 23.43
N GLU A 84 -0.14 -46.24 23.93
CA GLU A 84 -1.55 -46.57 23.72
C GLU A 84 -2.35 -45.27 23.54
N SER A 85 -3.11 -45.15 22.44
CA SER A 85 -3.83 -43.92 22.11
C SER A 85 -5.05 -43.74 23.03
N ARG A 86 -5.06 -42.70 23.86
CA ARG A 86 -6.20 -42.35 24.73
C ARG A 86 -7.31 -41.57 24.02
N GLU A 87 -7.39 -41.66 22.69
CA GLU A 87 -8.35 -40.90 21.87
C GLU A 87 -9.81 -41.19 22.24
N SER A 88 -10.11 -42.43 22.67
CA SER A 88 -11.44 -42.90 23.06
C SER A 88 -11.83 -42.59 24.52
N PHE A 89 -10.90 -42.08 25.34
CA PHE A 89 -11.14 -41.91 26.77
C PHE A 89 -12.32 -40.95 27.04
N ASN A 90 -13.28 -41.39 27.85
CA ASN A 90 -14.46 -40.62 28.24
C ASN A 90 -15.06 -41.11 29.58
N ALA A 91 -14.20 -41.52 30.51
CA ALA A 91 -14.63 -42.03 31.82
C ALA A 91 -15.28 -40.94 32.69
N ASP A 92 -16.11 -41.37 33.65
CA ASP A 92 -16.67 -40.48 34.66
C ASP A 92 -15.61 -40.10 35.70
N ILE A 93 -15.24 -38.82 35.72
CA ILE A 93 -14.27 -38.21 36.64
C ILE A 93 -14.88 -37.00 37.38
N ALA A 94 -16.21 -36.89 37.37
CA ALA A 94 -16.91 -35.74 37.94
C ALA A 94 -16.67 -35.58 39.45
N ALA A 95 -16.41 -36.69 40.16
CA ALA A 95 -16.24 -36.73 41.61
C ALA A 95 -14.83 -36.38 42.10
N TRP A 96 -13.87 -36.12 41.20
CA TRP A 96 -12.51 -35.75 41.58
C TRP A 96 -12.46 -34.40 42.29
N ASP A 97 -11.66 -34.32 43.34
CA ASP A 97 -11.30 -33.05 44.00
C ASP A 97 -10.12 -32.41 43.25
N VAL A 98 -10.40 -31.35 42.52
CA VAL A 98 -9.40 -30.59 41.77
C VAL A 98 -9.10 -29.21 42.39
N SER A 99 -9.59 -28.93 43.60
CA SER A 99 -9.48 -27.62 44.24
C SER A 99 -8.04 -27.16 44.52
N ASN A 100 -7.09 -28.10 44.60
CA ASN A 100 -5.66 -27.84 44.78
C ASN A 100 -4.86 -27.85 43.47
N VAL A 101 -5.51 -28.13 42.33
CA VAL A 101 -4.84 -28.21 41.03
C VAL A 101 -4.52 -26.80 40.55
N THR A 102 -3.24 -26.58 40.23
CA THR A 102 -2.73 -25.32 39.67
C THR A 102 -2.44 -25.42 38.17
N ASN A 103 -2.17 -26.62 37.66
CA ASN A 103 -1.81 -26.85 36.26
C ASN A 103 -2.71 -27.93 35.64
N MET A 104 -3.48 -27.56 34.63
CA MET A 104 -4.32 -28.47 33.82
C MET A 104 -3.90 -28.47 32.34
N SER A 105 -2.70 -27.97 32.04
CA SER A 105 -2.25 -27.83 30.65
C SER A 105 -2.21 -29.18 29.93
N GLY A 106 -2.85 -29.25 28.76
CA GLY A 106 -2.90 -30.47 27.95
C GLY A 106 -3.56 -31.68 28.62
N MET A 107 -4.35 -31.51 29.70
CA MET A 107 -4.93 -32.64 30.44
C MET A 107 -5.69 -33.62 29.54
N PHE A 108 -6.42 -33.12 28.54
CA PHE A 108 -7.14 -33.91 27.52
C PHE A 108 -6.63 -33.63 26.10
N TYR A 109 -5.32 -33.40 25.96
CA TYR A 109 -4.68 -33.19 24.67
C TYR A 109 -4.89 -34.41 23.76
N ASN A 110 -5.49 -34.17 22.58
CA ASN A 110 -5.78 -35.19 21.59
C ASN A 110 -6.70 -36.34 22.10
N THR A 111 -7.43 -36.12 23.19
CA THR A 111 -8.45 -37.04 23.71
C THR A 111 -9.77 -36.83 22.95
N GLU A 112 -9.84 -37.31 21.70
CA GLU A 112 -10.88 -36.92 20.73
C GLU A 112 -12.35 -37.13 21.18
N MET A 113 -12.60 -38.13 22.02
CA MET A 113 -13.95 -38.52 22.46
C MET A 113 -14.36 -37.98 23.84
N PHE A 114 -13.46 -37.33 24.57
CA PHE A 114 -13.75 -36.89 25.94
C PHE A 114 -14.81 -35.78 25.96
N ASN A 115 -15.89 -35.99 26.71
CA ASN A 115 -17.01 -35.09 26.90
C ASN A 115 -17.74 -35.38 28.24
N ALA A 116 -17.02 -35.84 29.26
CA ALA A 116 -17.57 -36.09 30.58
C ALA A 116 -18.04 -34.80 31.28
N ASP A 117 -18.97 -34.91 32.21
CA ASP A 117 -19.47 -33.77 32.99
C ASP A 117 -18.44 -33.35 34.05
N ILE A 118 -17.73 -32.27 33.77
CA ILE A 118 -16.72 -31.66 34.66
C ILE A 118 -17.14 -30.25 35.11
N GLY A 119 -18.40 -29.89 34.91
CA GLY A 119 -18.89 -28.53 35.22
C GLY A 119 -18.88 -28.18 36.71
N ALA A 120 -18.88 -29.20 37.58
CA ALA A 120 -18.88 -29.05 39.04
C ALA A 120 -17.47 -28.94 39.66
N TRP A 121 -16.41 -29.04 38.87
CA TRP A 121 -15.03 -28.92 39.34
C TRP A 121 -14.71 -27.52 39.87
N ASP A 122 -14.04 -27.46 41.02
CA ASP A 122 -13.48 -26.22 41.56
C ASP A 122 -12.11 -25.94 40.94
N VAL A 123 -12.11 -25.14 39.87
CA VAL A 123 -10.89 -24.75 39.14
C VAL A 123 -10.30 -23.42 39.61
N SER A 124 -10.74 -22.88 40.76
CA SER A 124 -10.36 -21.54 41.23
C SER A 124 -8.86 -21.37 41.52
N SER A 125 -8.12 -22.45 41.74
CA SER A 125 -6.67 -22.47 41.94
C SER A 125 -5.85 -22.62 40.65
N VAL A 126 -6.49 -22.93 39.52
CA VAL A 126 -5.80 -23.24 38.26
C VAL A 126 -5.23 -21.95 37.65
N THR A 127 -3.95 -21.99 37.27
CA THR A 127 -3.25 -20.87 36.63
C THR A 127 -2.93 -21.14 35.15
N ASP A 128 -2.83 -22.42 34.74
CA ASP A 128 -2.56 -22.82 33.36
C ASP A 128 -3.60 -23.86 32.87
N MET A 129 -4.36 -23.49 31.83
CA MET A 129 -5.32 -24.35 31.12
C MET A 129 -4.96 -24.50 29.63
N SER A 130 -3.72 -24.17 29.25
CA SER A 130 -3.28 -24.20 27.86
C SER A 130 -3.42 -25.60 27.27
N ASN A 131 -3.87 -25.68 26.02
CA ASN A 131 -4.04 -26.94 25.28
C ASN A 131 -4.97 -27.99 25.94
N MET A 132 -5.74 -27.65 26.99
CA MET A 132 -6.48 -28.62 27.79
C MET A 132 -7.40 -29.53 26.96
N PHE A 133 -8.04 -28.99 25.92
CA PHE A 133 -8.90 -29.72 24.97
C PHE A 133 -8.40 -29.62 23.52
N TRP A 134 -7.09 -29.52 23.31
CA TRP A 134 -6.50 -29.46 21.97
C TRP A 134 -6.86 -30.71 21.16
N ASN A 135 -7.38 -30.52 19.94
CA ASN A 135 -7.91 -31.55 19.04
C ASN A 135 -8.91 -32.53 19.71
N ASN A 136 -9.57 -32.11 20.77
CA ASN A 136 -10.73 -32.84 21.27
C ASN A 136 -11.93 -32.54 20.37
N LYS A 137 -12.46 -33.56 19.68
CA LYS A 137 -13.51 -33.40 18.67
C LYS A 137 -14.93 -33.47 19.25
N SER A 138 -15.07 -33.84 20.52
CA SER A 138 -16.37 -34.16 21.14
C SER A 138 -16.73 -33.26 22.32
N PHE A 139 -15.77 -32.61 22.95
CA PHE A 139 -15.96 -31.85 24.17
C PHE A 139 -16.87 -30.63 23.95
N ASN A 140 -18.01 -30.66 24.62
CA ASN A 140 -19.03 -29.62 24.64
C ASN A 140 -19.83 -29.70 25.95
N ALA A 141 -19.20 -30.12 27.05
CA ALA A 141 -19.77 -30.13 28.39
C ALA A 141 -19.92 -28.71 28.93
N ASP A 142 -20.87 -28.49 29.85
CA ASP A 142 -21.12 -27.16 30.41
C ASP A 142 -20.06 -26.81 31.47
N ILE A 143 -19.25 -25.79 31.16
CA ILE A 143 -18.17 -25.28 32.00
C ILE A 143 -18.35 -23.77 32.28
N GLY A 144 -19.53 -23.22 31.99
CA GLY A 144 -19.79 -21.79 32.16
C GLY A 144 -19.71 -21.31 33.62
N ALA A 145 -19.85 -22.23 34.58
CA ALA A 145 -19.81 -21.96 36.02
C ALA A 145 -18.41 -21.98 36.64
N TRP A 146 -17.37 -22.33 35.89
CA TRP A 146 -15.99 -22.36 36.37
C TRP A 146 -15.48 -20.98 36.80
N ASP A 147 -14.82 -20.92 37.96
CA ASP A 147 -14.06 -19.75 38.39
C ASP A 147 -12.65 -19.79 37.78
N VAL A 148 -12.49 -19.11 36.64
CA VAL A 148 -11.20 -19.02 35.92
C VAL A 148 -10.39 -17.78 36.33
N SER A 149 -10.73 -17.11 37.44
CA SER A 149 -10.13 -15.82 37.81
C SER A 149 -8.64 -15.89 38.12
N SER A 150 -8.09 -17.06 38.44
CA SER A 150 -6.65 -17.28 38.67
C SER A 150 -5.87 -17.64 37.40
N VAL A 151 -6.56 -17.94 36.30
CA VAL A 151 -5.92 -18.43 35.07
C VAL A 151 -5.14 -17.30 34.39
N THR A 152 -3.89 -17.58 34.04
CA THR A 152 -3.00 -16.68 33.29
C THR A 152 -2.77 -17.13 31.85
N ASN A 153 -2.90 -18.43 31.56
CA ASN A 153 -2.66 -19.00 30.23
C ASN A 153 -3.85 -19.86 29.76
N MET A 154 -4.49 -19.44 28.67
CA MET A 154 -5.58 -20.17 27.99
C MET A 154 -5.23 -20.53 26.54
N SER A 155 -3.94 -20.42 26.17
CA SER A 155 -3.50 -20.66 24.79
C SER A 155 -3.94 -22.04 24.30
N SER A 156 -4.49 -22.09 23.10
CA SER A 156 -4.92 -23.31 22.42
C SER A 156 -5.91 -24.22 23.19
N MET A 157 -6.60 -23.70 24.22
CA MET A 157 -7.48 -24.52 25.08
C MET A 157 -8.53 -25.32 24.28
N PHE A 158 -9.15 -24.73 23.26
CA PHE A 158 -10.14 -25.37 22.37
C PHE A 158 -9.66 -25.50 20.92
N HIS A 159 -8.35 -25.45 20.68
CA HIS A 159 -7.76 -25.55 19.35
C HIS A 159 -8.21 -26.85 18.66
N ARG A 160 -8.77 -26.76 17.44
CA ARG A 160 -9.33 -27.89 16.68
C ARG A 160 -10.48 -28.63 17.37
N ASN A 161 -11.18 -28.00 18.32
CA ASN A 161 -12.44 -28.52 18.81
C ASN A 161 -13.61 -28.07 17.92
N TYR A 162 -14.13 -28.97 17.08
CA TYR A 162 -15.12 -28.63 16.05
C TYR A 162 -16.54 -28.39 16.57
N VAL A 163 -16.84 -28.74 17.82
CA VAL A 163 -18.23 -28.82 18.35
C VAL A 163 -18.49 -27.91 19.55
N PHE A 164 -17.44 -27.37 20.18
CA PHE A 164 -17.58 -26.54 21.38
C PHE A 164 -18.34 -25.25 21.07
N ASN A 165 -19.46 -25.05 21.77
CA ASN A 165 -20.30 -23.86 21.63
C ASN A 165 -21.07 -23.56 22.94
N ARG A 166 -20.39 -23.68 24.09
CA ARG A 166 -20.99 -23.38 25.40
C ARG A 166 -20.78 -21.94 25.81
N ASP A 167 -21.71 -21.46 26.62
CA ASP A 167 -21.68 -20.10 27.14
C ASP A 167 -20.59 -19.98 28.21
N ILE A 168 -19.60 -19.16 27.89
CA ILE A 168 -18.44 -18.83 28.74
C ILE A 168 -18.32 -17.31 28.90
N GLY A 169 -19.36 -16.54 28.54
CA GLY A 169 -19.34 -15.09 28.59
C GLY A 169 -19.21 -14.53 30.00
N ALA A 170 -19.57 -15.32 31.02
CA ALA A 170 -19.49 -14.96 32.44
C ALA A 170 -18.10 -15.17 33.07
N TRP A 171 -17.15 -15.78 32.34
CA TRP A 171 -15.80 -16.04 32.86
C TRP A 171 -15.04 -14.74 33.18
N ASN A 172 -14.38 -14.72 34.35
CA ASN A 172 -13.47 -13.64 34.71
C ASN A 172 -12.07 -13.90 34.15
N VAL A 173 -11.79 -13.39 32.96
CA VAL A 173 -10.50 -13.59 32.28
C VAL A 173 -9.47 -12.47 32.55
N SER A 174 -9.68 -11.62 33.56
CA SER A 174 -8.86 -10.41 33.78
C SER A 174 -7.40 -10.65 34.18
N ASN A 175 -7.02 -11.90 34.46
CA ASN A 175 -5.63 -12.30 34.71
C ASN A 175 -4.97 -13.04 33.54
N VAL A 176 -5.71 -13.35 32.48
CA VAL A 176 -5.19 -14.07 31.32
C VAL A 176 -4.32 -13.15 30.48
N THR A 177 -3.09 -13.59 30.21
CA THR A 177 -2.11 -12.89 29.37
C THR A 177 -1.98 -13.50 27.98
N ASP A 178 -2.31 -14.79 27.82
CA ASP A 178 -2.17 -15.53 26.56
C ASP A 178 -3.48 -16.21 26.15
N PHE A 179 -4.07 -15.74 25.06
CA PHE A 179 -5.26 -16.29 24.39
C PHE A 179 -4.91 -16.91 23.02
N SER A 180 -3.63 -17.03 22.69
CA SER A 180 -3.17 -17.44 21.37
C SER A 180 -3.81 -18.77 20.96
N SER A 181 -4.39 -18.81 19.76
CA SER A 181 -5.04 -19.99 19.18
C SER A 181 -6.16 -20.64 20.02
N MET A 182 -6.72 -19.96 21.03
CA MET A 182 -7.70 -20.54 21.96
C MET A 182 -8.90 -21.20 21.25
N PHE A 183 -9.44 -20.58 20.20
CA PHE A 183 -10.55 -21.08 19.37
C PHE A 183 -10.14 -21.30 17.91
N TYR A 184 -8.86 -21.57 17.65
CA TYR A 184 -8.39 -21.88 16.32
C TYR A 184 -9.11 -23.12 15.78
N ASN A 185 -9.69 -23.03 14.59
CA ASN A 185 -10.41 -24.12 13.94
C ASN A 185 -11.58 -24.67 14.79
N THR A 186 -12.19 -23.82 15.62
CA THR A 186 -13.41 -24.15 16.37
C THR A 186 -14.64 -23.76 15.54
N GLU A 187 -15.06 -24.62 14.62
CA GLU A 187 -15.96 -24.26 13.50
C GLU A 187 -17.35 -23.71 13.88
N VAL A 188 -17.84 -23.93 15.09
CA VAL A 188 -19.21 -23.60 15.51
C VAL A 188 -19.31 -22.58 16.67
N PHE A 189 -18.19 -22.17 17.26
CA PHE A 189 -18.20 -21.28 18.42
C PHE A 189 -18.58 -19.85 18.01
N ASN A 190 -19.66 -19.32 18.58
CA ASN A 190 -20.12 -17.95 18.35
C ASN A 190 -20.90 -17.39 19.55
N LYS A 191 -20.40 -17.62 20.76
CA LYS A 191 -21.02 -17.11 21.99
C LYS A 191 -20.60 -15.69 22.29
N ASP A 192 -21.44 -15.02 23.08
CA ASP A 192 -21.17 -13.65 23.51
C ASP A 192 -20.06 -13.67 24.57
N ILE A 193 -18.96 -13.02 24.22
CA ILE A 193 -17.77 -12.83 25.07
C ILE A 193 -17.42 -11.34 25.19
N SER A 194 -18.38 -10.46 24.86
CA SER A 194 -18.20 -9.00 24.91
C SER A 194 -17.86 -8.48 26.30
N ALA A 195 -18.29 -9.18 27.35
CA ALA A 195 -18.07 -8.81 28.75
C ALA A 195 -16.68 -9.18 29.29
N TRP A 196 -15.85 -9.89 28.52
CA TRP A 196 -14.51 -10.28 28.96
C TRP A 196 -13.61 -9.06 29.14
N ASN A 197 -12.95 -8.98 30.30
CA ASN A 197 -11.88 -8.02 30.53
C ASN A 197 -10.55 -8.61 30.04
N VAL A 198 -10.12 -8.21 28.84
CA VAL A 198 -8.89 -8.69 28.20
C VAL A 198 -7.71 -7.75 28.37
N GLY A 199 -7.81 -6.75 29.27
CA GLY A 199 -6.81 -5.68 29.40
C GLY A 199 -5.41 -6.12 29.84
N LYS A 200 -5.18 -7.38 30.25
CA LYS A 200 -3.84 -7.94 30.52
C LYS A 200 -3.29 -8.82 29.40
N ALA A 201 -4.08 -9.08 28.36
CA ALA A 201 -3.67 -9.93 27.25
C ALA A 201 -2.48 -9.31 26.51
N THR A 202 -1.47 -10.11 26.23
CA THR A 202 -0.30 -9.74 25.43
C THR A 202 -0.25 -10.47 24.09
N ASP A 203 -0.85 -11.67 23.99
CA ASP A 203 -0.94 -12.45 22.75
C ASP A 203 -2.38 -12.94 22.51
N MET A 204 -2.95 -12.57 21.36
CA MET A 204 -4.24 -13.06 20.87
C MET A 204 -4.11 -13.64 19.44
N SER A 205 -2.90 -13.99 19.04
CA SER A 205 -2.62 -14.47 17.69
C SER A 205 -3.44 -15.73 17.39
N SER A 206 -4.02 -15.77 16.20
CA SER A 206 -4.81 -16.89 15.70
C SER A 206 -6.01 -17.29 16.58
N MET A 207 -6.42 -16.47 17.54
CA MET A 207 -7.45 -16.82 18.54
C MET A 207 -8.74 -17.38 17.91
N PHE A 208 -9.20 -16.81 16.79
CA PHE A 208 -10.38 -17.25 16.06
C PHE A 208 -10.08 -17.72 14.64
N SER A 209 -8.82 -17.97 14.29
CA SER A 209 -8.43 -18.35 12.93
C SER A 209 -9.14 -19.64 12.50
N ASN A 210 -9.67 -19.66 11.27
CA ASN A 210 -10.50 -20.73 10.70
C ASN A 210 -11.81 -21.01 11.47
N ASN A 211 -12.26 -20.11 12.34
CA ASN A 211 -13.62 -20.17 12.89
C ASN A 211 -14.62 -19.56 11.90
N LYS A 212 -15.36 -20.42 11.21
CA LYS A 212 -16.24 -20.05 10.09
C LYS A 212 -17.44 -19.20 10.48
N VAL A 213 -17.87 -19.19 11.75
CA VAL A 213 -19.13 -18.56 12.18
C VAL A 213 -18.96 -17.44 13.20
N PHE A 214 -17.77 -17.27 13.78
CA PHE A 214 -17.53 -16.27 14.82
C PHE A 214 -17.76 -14.84 14.33
N ASN A 215 -18.62 -14.11 15.04
CA ASN A 215 -18.96 -12.72 14.74
C ASN A 215 -19.47 -11.96 15.98
N ALA A 216 -18.97 -12.31 17.18
CA ALA A 216 -19.38 -11.69 18.44
C ALA A 216 -18.90 -10.23 18.54
N LYS A 217 -19.66 -9.39 19.26
CA LYS A 217 -19.41 -7.94 19.40
C LYS A 217 -18.30 -7.65 20.41
N ILE A 218 -17.06 -7.73 19.94
CA ILE A 218 -15.85 -7.52 20.76
C ILE A 218 -15.22 -6.12 20.58
N GLY A 219 -15.96 -5.18 19.98
CA GLY A 219 -15.45 -3.81 19.77
C GLY A 219 -15.12 -3.08 21.07
N ASP A 220 -15.75 -3.43 22.19
CA ASP A 220 -15.54 -2.79 23.49
C ASP A 220 -14.35 -3.38 24.30
N TRP A 221 -13.62 -4.33 23.73
CA TRP A 221 -12.43 -4.90 24.38
C TRP A 221 -11.28 -3.89 24.48
N ASP A 222 -10.63 -3.87 25.64
CA ASP A 222 -9.39 -3.13 25.87
C ASP A 222 -8.19 -3.99 25.45
N VAL A 223 -7.67 -3.73 24.24
CA VAL A 223 -6.54 -4.46 23.65
C VAL A 223 -5.21 -3.68 23.75
N GLY A 224 -5.15 -2.62 24.56
CA GLY A 224 -4.00 -1.71 24.61
C GLY A 224 -2.67 -2.31 25.10
N ASN A 225 -2.69 -3.53 25.68
CA ASN A 225 -1.49 -4.26 26.10
C ASN A 225 -1.14 -5.43 25.15
N VAL A 226 -1.88 -5.63 24.07
CA VAL A 226 -1.65 -6.72 23.12
C VAL A 226 -0.48 -6.38 22.20
N ASN A 227 0.48 -7.30 22.07
CA ASN A 227 1.63 -7.14 21.18
C ASN A 227 1.46 -7.91 19.86
N ASN A 228 0.61 -8.92 19.83
CA ASN A 228 0.45 -9.86 18.72
C ASN A 228 -1.03 -10.17 18.43
N LEU A 229 -1.51 -9.71 17.27
CA LEU A 229 -2.85 -9.97 16.72
C LEU A 229 -2.79 -10.81 15.42
N GLY A 230 -1.62 -11.38 15.10
CA GLY A 230 -1.39 -12.12 13.86
C GLY A 230 -2.43 -13.23 13.66
N TYR A 231 -3.02 -13.30 12.47
CA TYR A 231 -4.02 -14.29 12.05
C TYR A 231 -5.30 -14.37 12.89
N MET A 232 -5.55 -13.43 13.82
CA MET A 232 -6.66 -13.53 14.79
C MET A 232 -8.01 -13.84 14.15
N PHE A 233 -8.31 -13.27 12.98
CA PHE A 233 -9.56 -13.45 12.24
C PHE A 233 -9.35 -14.02 10.82
N SER A 234 -8.23 -14.72 10.58
CA SER A 234 -7.98 -15.38 9.29
C SER A 234 -9.04 -16.45 9.02
N ASP A 235 -9.56 -16.52 7.80
CA ASP A 235 -10.55 -17.54 7.38
C ASP A 235 -11.84 -17.54 8.25
N THR A 236 -12.32 -16.36 8.64
CA THR A 236 -13.54 -16.18 9.45
C THR A 236 -14.65 -15.42 8.72
N SER A 237 -15.86 -15.45 9.31
CA SER A 237 -17.00 -14.59 8.92
C SER A 237 -17.09 -13.29 9.75
N PHE A 238 -16.04 -12.94 10.49
CA PHE A 238 -16.03 -11.80 11.39
C PHE A 238 -16.18 -10.48 10.62
N ASN A 239 -17.11 -9.61 11.05
CA ASN A 239 -17.37 -8.30 10.43
C ASN A 239 -17.88 -7.26 11.46
N GLN A 240 -17.48 -7.38 12.73
CA GLN A 240 -17.80 -6.38 13.75
C GLN A 240 -16.84 -5.19 13.67
N ASN A 241 -17.31 -4.03 14.11
CA ASN A 241 -16.49 -2.82 14.16
C ASN A 241 -15.47 -2.91 15.30
N ILE A 242 -14.19 -2.75 14.95
CA ILE A 242 -13.03 -2.74 15.85
C ILE A 242 -12.15 -1.49 15.64
N ASN A 243 -12.68 -0.47 14.96
CA ASN A 243 -11.95 0.77 14.66
C ASN A 243 -11.52 1.53 15.93
N ASN A 244 -12.22 1.29 17.05
CA ASN A 244 -11.98 1.92 18.35
C ASN A 244 -10.95 1.19 19.21
N TRP A 245 -10.39 0.07 18.74
CA TRP A 245 -9.32 -0.63 19.45
C TRP A 245 -8.06 0.24 19.47
N ASP A 246 -7.46 0.37 20.65
CA ASP A 246 -6.12 0.93 20.81
C ASP A 246 -5.10 -0.16 20.50
N ILE A 247 -4.52 -0.11 19.29
CA ILE A 247 -3.51 -1.06 18.83
C ILE A 247 -2.09 -0.46 18.86
N SER A 248 -1.89 0.64 19.60
CA SER A 248 -0.62 1.37 19.59
C SER A 248 0.58 0.56 20.09
N GLU A 249 0.37 -0.49 20.91
CA GLU A 249 1.44 -1.40 21.36
C GLU A 249 1.60 -2.65 20.47
N VAL A 250 0.73 -2.86 19.47
CA VAL A 250 0.75 -4.06 18.62
C VAL A 250 1.93 -4.00 17.64
N SER A 251 2.73 -5.06 17.64
CA SER A 251 3.90 -5.21 16.76
C SER A 251 3.65 -6.10 15.54
N ASP A 252 2.69 -7.03 15.63
CA ASP A 252 2.36 -8.01 14.58
C ASP A 252 0.85 -8.09 14.35
N ILE A 253 0.41 -7.76 13.12
CA ILE A 253 -0.97 -7.95 12.64
C ILE A 253 -1.01 -8.85 11.40
N SER A 254 0.06 -9.61 11.13
CA SER A 254 0.22 -10.41 9.92
C SER A 254 -0.93 -11.38 9.75
N GLY A 255 -1.52 -11.41 8.55
CA GLY A 255 -2.64 -12.27 8.22
C GLY A 255 -3.90 -12.07 9.07
N MET A 256 -4.00 -11.02 9.89
CA MET A 256 -5.12 -10.84 10.84
C MET A 256 -6.49 -10.98 10.20
N LEU A 257 -6.67 -10.51 8.95
CA LEU A 257 -7.90 -10.58 8.16
C LEU A 257 -7.71 -11.34 6.84
N ALA A 258 -6.70 -12.22 6.74
CA ALA A 258 -6.46 -13.04 5.56
C ALA A 258 -7.65 -13.99 5.30
N ASN A 259 -8.03 -14.16 4.03
CA ASN A 259 -9.18 -14.96 3.59
C ASN A 259 -10.54 -14.57 4.22
N ASN A 260 -10.62 -13.46 4.96
CA ASN A 260 -11.88 -13.00 5.51
C ASN A 260 -12.66 -12.25 4.41
N LEU A 261 -13.66 -12.93 3.83
CA LEU A 261 -14.49 -12.39 2.76
C LEU A 261 -15.62 -11.47 3.25
N SER A 262 -15.83 -11.37 4.58
CA SER A 262 -16.94 -10.63 5.18
C SER A 262 -16.53 -9.26 5.72
N PHE A 263 -15.30 -9.12 6.22
CA PHE A 263 -14.84 -7.93 6.91
C PHE A 263 -14.65 -6.75 5.96
N ASN A 264 -15.36 -5.65 6.24
CA ASN A 264 -15.20 -4.39 5.52
C ASN A 264 -15.57 -3.17 6.40
N GLN A 265 -15.23 -3.24 7.70
CA GLN A 265 -15.42 -2.15 8.68
C GLN A 265 -14.24 -1.16 8.65
N PRO A 266 -14.43 0.10 9.05
CA PRO A 266 -13.34 1.08 9.08
C PRO A 266 -12.21 0.65 10.02
N LEU A 267 -10.98 1.02 9.65
CA LEU A 267 -9.75 0.82 10.45
C LEU A 267 -8.86 2.09 10.44
N SER A 268 -9.43 3.23 10.06
CA SER A 268 -8.69 4.48 9.85
C SER A 268 -8.10 5.08 11.13
N ASP A 269 -8.67 4.73 12.28
CA ASP A 269 -8.34 5.31 13.58
C ASP A 269 -7.24 4.53 14.31
N TRP A 270 -6.84 3.39 13.75
CA TRP A 270 -5.76 2.57 14.27
C TRP A 270 -4.41 3.28 14.19
N ASP A 271 -3.72 3.35 15.32
CA ASP A 271 -2.32 3.74 15.38
C ASP A 271 -1.44 2.52 15.08
N VAL A 272 -1.01 2.40 13.82
CA VAL A 272 -0.14 1.31 13.37
C VAL A 272 1.36 1.65 13.46
N SER A 273 1.73 2.75 14.13
CA SER A 273 3.11 3.25 14.12
C SER A 273 4.13 2.28 14.74
N ASN A 274 3.72 1.38 15.65
CA ASN A 274 4.59 0.35 16.24
C ASN A 274 4.53 -1.01 15.51
N VAL A 275 3.67 -1.15 14.49
CA VAL A 275 3.54 -2.40 13.74
C VAL A 275 4.78 -2.62 12.87
N THR A 276 5.37 -3.80 12.98
CA THR A 276 6.53 -4.23 12.19
C THR A 276 6.18 -5.25 11.11
N ASN A 277 5.09 -6.00 11.27
CA ASN A 277 4.67 -7.05 10.34
C ASN A 277 3.20 -6.87 9.92
N MET A 278 2.99 -6.53 8.65
CA MET A 278 1.70 -6.40 7.97
C MET A 278 1.59 -7.37 6.78
N SER A 279 2.40 -8.43 6.77
CA SER A 279 2.32 -9.43 5.70
C SER A 279 0.90 -10.03 5.66
N ARG A 280 0.33 -10.12 4.46
CA ARG A 280 -0.96 -10.79 4.19
C ARG A 280 -2.18 -10.31 4.97
N VAL A 281 -2.15 -9.13 5.63
CA VAL A 281 -3.27 -8.64 6.48
C VAL A 281 -4.62 -8.75 5.77
N PHE A 282 -4.70 -8.37 4.49
CA PHE A 282 -5.91 -8.38 3.67
C PHE A 282 -5.79 -9.34 2.46
N GLN A 283 -4.95 -10.37 2.56
CA GLN A 283 -4.82 -11.37 1.49
C GLN A 283 -6.18 -12.04 1.26
N ASN A 284 -6.64 -12.12 0.01
CA ASN A 284 -7.89 -12.79 -0.38
C ASN A 284 -9.11 -12.32 0.46
N SER A 285 -9.16 -11.04 0.79
CA SER A 285 -10.28 -10.43 1.52
C SER A 285 -11.12 -9.51 0.62
N ASN A 286 -12.27 -9.04 1.10
CA ASN A 286 -13.09 -8.02 0.43
C ASN A 286 -12.92 -6.61 1.01
N PHE A 287 -11.89 -6.40 1.84
CA PHE A 287 -11.65 -5.13 2.50
C PHE A 287 -11.37 -4.01 1.49
N ASN A 288 -12.05 -2.87 1.64
CA ASN A 288 -11.84 -1.68 0.81
C ASN A 288 -12.11 -0.36 1.58
N GLN A 289 -11.85 -0.32 2.88
CA GLN A 289 -11.96 0.93 3.65
C GLN A 289 -10.67 1.74 3.56
N ASP A 290 -10.79 3.05 3.79
CA ASP A 290 -9.66 3.98 3.75
C ASP A 290 -8.68 3.73 4.91
N ILE A 291 -7.42 3.54 4.56
CA ILE A 291 -6.27 3.33 5.45
C ILE A 291 -5.10 4.23 5.03
N SER A 292 -5.35 5.27 4.22
CA SER A 292 -4.33 6.18 3.72
C SER A 292 -3.66 7.00 4.84
N SER A 293 -4.29 7.10 6.01
CA SER A 293 -3.79 7.78 7.21
C SER A 293 -2.75 6.98 8.00
N TRP A 294 -2.61 5.67 7.75
CA TRP A 294 -1.71 4.81 8.52
C TRP A 294 -0.25 5.24 8.44
N ASP A 295 0.40 5.36 9.61
CA ASP A 295 1.85 5.55 9.71
C ASP A 295 2.56 4.20 9.64
N VAL A 296 2.90 3.78 8.43
CA VAL A 296 3.56 2.49 8.17
C VAL A 296 5.09 2.57 8.22
N GLY A 297 5.63 3.62 8.84
CA GLY A 297 7.06 3.93 8.82
C GLY A 297 7.95 2.88 9.47
N ASN A 298 7.44 2.05 10.37
CA ASN A 298 8.19 1.00 11.06
C ASN A 298 7.96 -0.41 10.49
N VAL A 299 7.12 -0.54 9.47
CA VAL A 299 6.76 -1.85 8.90
C VAL A 299 7.93 -2.42 8.09
N GLY A 300 8.39 -3.61 8.49
CA GLY A 300 9.43 -4.39 7.82
C GLY A 300 8.89 -5.36 6.78
N ASP A 301 7.64 -5.83 6.91
CA ASP A 301 7.04 -6.76 5.96
C ASP A 301 5.60 -6.39 5.61
N MET A 302 5.31 -6.17 4.32
CA MET A 302 3.97 -6.01 3.75
C MET A 302 3.73 -7.00 2.59
N SER A 303 4.49 -8.08 2.56
CA SER A 303 4.41 -9.07 1.49
C SER A 303 3.01 -9.68 1.43
N GLY A 304 2.44 -9.69 0.23
CA GLY A 304 1.09 -10.17 0.01
C GLY A 304 -0.02 -9.43 0.76
N MET A 305 0.21 -8.23 1.32
CA MET A 305 -0.77 -7.51 2.16
C MET A 305 -2.16 -7.43 1.53
N PHE A 306 -2.25 -7.21 0.21
CA PHE A 306 -3.50 -7.18 -0.55
C PHE A 306 -3.56 -8.26 -1.64
N ALA A 307 -2.71 -9.29 -1.58
CA ALA A 307 -2.68 -10.32 -2.60
C ALA A 307 -4.06 -10.99 -2.74
N GLN A 308 -4.56 -11.15 -3.95
CA GLN A 308 -5.87 -11.70 -4.29
C GLN A 308 -7.08 -10.94 -3.69
N ASN A 309 -6.91 -9.72 -3.19
CA ASN A 309 -8.04 -8.88 -2.81
C ASN A 309 -8.64 -8.23 -4.06
N PRO A 310 -9.86 -8.62 -4.51
CA PRO A 310 -10.42 -8.11 -5.76
C PRO A 310 -10.95 -6.68 -5.64
N SER A 311 -11.18 -6.17 -4.42
CA SER A 311 -11.96 -4.94 -4.17
C SER A 311 -11.10 -3.74 -3.80
N PHE A 312 -9.93 -3.94 -3.20
CA PHE A 312 -9.11 -2.87 -2.64
C PHE A 312 -8.59 -1.92 -3.74
N ASN A 313 -8.90 -0.64 -3.61
CA ASN A 313 -8.45 0.42 -4.53
C ASN A 313 -8.24 1.78 -3.86
N GLN A 314 -7.87 1.79 -2.58
CA GLN A 314 -7.58 3.03 -1.86
C GLN A 314 -6.20 3.60 -2.25
N ASP A 315 -6.09 4.93 -2.27
CA ASP A 315 -4.86 5.64 -2.64
C ASP A 315 -3.88 5.70 -1.46
N ILE A 316 -3.01 4.70 -1.35
CA ILE A 316 -2.01 4.56 -0.28
C ILE A 316 -0.61 5.09 -0.68
N ARG A 317 -0.47 5.82 -1.78
CA ARG A 317 0.84 6.29 -2.28
C ARG A 317 1.55 7.28 -1.37
N GLU A 318 0.82 7.93 -0.46
CA GLU A 318 1.38 8.87 0.51
C GLU A 318 1.98 8.17 1.75
N TRP A 319 1.87 6.84 1.84
CA TRP A 319 2.56 6.06 2.85
C TRP A 319 4.08 6.23 2.75
N LYS A 320 4.69 6.39 3.91
CA LYS A 320 6.14 6.45 4.08
C LYS A 320 6.62 5.09 4.58
N VAL A 321 7.43 4.39 3.79
CA VAL A 321 7.90 3.03 4.08
C VAL A 321 9.41 3.01 4.31
N THR A 322 9.92 2.05 5.08
CA THR A 322 11.38 1.87 5.20
C THR A 322 11.99 1.34 3.90
N ILE A 323 13.26 1.61 3.62
CA ILE A 323 13.91 1.05 2.42
C ILE A 323 14.06 -0.47 2.44
N ARG A 324 13.92 -1.10 3.62
CA ARG A 324 14.03 -2.54 3.83
C ARG A 324 12.68 -3.25 3.83
N VAL A 325 11.57 -2.53 3.61
CA VAL A 325 10.24 -3.15 3.64
C VAL A 325 10.13 -4.25 2.58
N ASN A 326 9.69 -5.43 2.98
CA ASN A 326 9.37 -6.52 2.07
C ASN A 326 8.01 -6.25 1.41
N LEU A 327 8.00 -5.79 0.15
CA LEU A 327 6.79 -5.51 -0.63
C LEU A 327 6.41 -6.65 -1.60
N LYS A 328 7.04 -7.81 -1.46
CA LYS A 328 6.91 -8.90 -2.44
C LYS A 328 5.45 -9.33 -2.57
N GLY A 329 4.92 -9.23 -3.79
CA GLY A 329 3.57 -9.68 -4.12
C GLY A 329 2.47 -8.92 -3.38
N MET A 330 2.73 -7.73 -2.84
CA MET A 330 1.76 -6.94 -2.07
C MET A 330 0.42 -6.78 -2.80
N PHE A 331 0.43 -6.70 -4.14
CA PHE A 331 -0.74 -6.54 -5.00
C PHE A 331 -0.97 -7.74 -5.93
N ASP A 332 -0.36 -8.90 -5.68
CA ASP A 332 -0.47 -10.07 -6.56
C ASP A 332 -1.93 -10.53 -6.69
N GLY A 333 -2.54 -10.38 -7.87
CA GLY A 333 -3.96 -10.67 -8.08
C GLY A 333 -4.94 -9.62 -7.53
N ALA A 334 -4.47 -8.49 -7.02
CA ALA A 334 -5.31 -7.39 -6.50
C ALA A 334 -5.95 -6.59 -7.64
N SER A 335 -6.97 -7.16 -8.29
CA SER A 335 -7.47 -6.68 -9.59
C SER A 335 -7.91 -5.22 -9.61
N SER A 336 -8.62 -4.71 -8.59
CA SER A 336 -9.04 -3.29 -8.56
C SER A 336 -7.84 -2.35 -8.39
N MET A 337 -6.89 -2.67 -7.51
CA MET A 337 -5.65 -1.90 -7.36
C MET A 337 -4.84 -1.85 -8.65
N ILE A 338 -4.65 -3.01 -9.31
CA ILE A 338 -3.93 -3.11 -10.59
C ILE A 338 -4.64 -2.29 -11.67
N ASN A 339 -5.96 -2.36 -11.77
CA ASN A 339 -6.73 -1.66 -12.80
C ASN A 339 -6.76 -0.14 -12.59
N ASP A 340 -6.94 0.31 -11.35
CA ASP A 340 -7.12 1.73 -11.03
C ASP A 340 -5.79 2.48 -11.01
N PHE A 341 -4.70 1.82 -10.60
CA PHE A 341 -3.39 2.44 -10.44
C PHE A 341 -2.33 1.99 -11.44
N GLY A 342 -2.56 0.91 -12.19
CA GLY A 342 -1.60 0.40 -13.16
C GLY A 342 -0.34 -0.21 -12.52
N VAL A 343 -0.47 -0.80 -11.34
CA VAL A 343 0.62 -1.48 -10.62
C VAL A 343 0.83 -2.91 -11.11
N GLU A 344 2.05 -3.42 -10.96
CA GLU A 344 2.35 -4.85 -11.09
C GLU A 344 2.03 -5.59 -9.77
N ALA A 345 2.29 -6.90 -9.71
CA ALA A 345 2.06 -7.72 -8.52
C ALA A 345 2.83 -7.20 -7.27
N SER A 346 3.96 -6.53 -7.48
CA SER A 346 4.65 -5.77 -6.43
C SER A 346 4.68 -4.29 -6.81
N PRO A 347 4.56 -3.36 -5.84
CA PRO A 347 4.76 -1.94 -6.10
C PRO A 347 6.15 -1.70 -6.73
N PRO A 348 6.26 -0.86 -7.77
CA PRO A 348 7.56 -0.47 -8.30
C PRO A 348 8.34 0.35 -7.26
N ALA A 349 9.67 0.44 -7.43
CA ALA A 349 10.60 1.04 -6.47
C ALA A 349 10.38 2.54 -6.16
N ASN A 350 9.46 3.22 -6.83
CA ASN A 350 9.10 4.62 -6.61
C ASN A 350 7.60 4.81 -6.30
N TRP A 351 6.91 3.73 -5.95
CA TRP A 351 5.48 3.75 -5.66
C TRP A 351 5.15 4.42 -4.32
N PHE A 352 6.02 4.22 -3.33
CA PHE A 352 5.93 4.81 -1.99
C PHE A 352 7.04 5.84 -1.77
N PHE A 353 6.83 6.71 -0.78
CA PHE A 353 7.90 7.53 -0.23
C PHE A 353 8.75 6.69 0.71
N TYR A 354 10.08 6.73 0.57
CA TYR A 354 10.96 5.98 1.45
C TYR A 354 11.46 6.86 2.60
N LEU A 355 11.35 6.36 3.83
CA LEU A 355 12.01 6.94 4.99
C LEU A 355 13.52 6.70 4.87
N SER A 356 14.26 7.80 4.77
CA SER A 356 15.71 7.81 4.97
C SER A 356 15.99 7.51 6.44
N ASN A 357 16.46 6.30 6.76
CA ASN A 357 16.68 5.86 8.15
C ASN A 357 17.97 6.44 8.78
N ALA A 358 18.78 7.16 8.02
CA ALA A 358 19.91 7.93 8.53
C ALA A 358 20.07 9.20 7.68
N GLN A 359 19.84 10.36 8.30
CA GLN A 359 19.97 11.65 7.64
C GLN A 359 21.38 11.78 7.02
N LEU A 360 21.44 11.84 5.69
CA LEU A 360 22.67 12.16 4.98
C LEU A 360 23.03 13.61 5.28
N ASN A 361 24.27 13.84 5.69
CA ASN A 361 24.83 15.16 5.92
C ASN A 361 26.32 15.15 5.56
N ASP A 362 26.96 16.33 5.53
CA ASP A 362 28.36 16.46 5.09
C ASP A 362 29.35 15.59 5.89
N ARG A 363 29.01 15.16 7.12
CA ARG A 363 29.92 14.33 7.95
C ARG A 363 29.92 12.86 7.55
N ASN A 364 28.80 12.32 7.10
CA ASN A 364 28.64 10.89 6.80
C ASN A 364 28.55 10.59 5.30
N PHE A 365 28.43 11.60 4.44
CA PHE A 365 28.24 11.41 3.00
C PHE A 365 29.35 10.60 2.33
N ALA A 366 30.62 10.92 2.61
CA ALA A 366 31.76 10.24 2.00
C ALA A 366 31.83 8.75 2.40
N GLU A 367 31.61 8.46 3.69
CA GLU A 367 31.56 7.09 4.23
C GLU A 367 30.40 6.30 3.61
N ALA A 368 29.22 6.92 3.50
CA ALA A 368 28.05 6.31 2.85
C ALA A 368 28.34 5.92 1.39
N ILE A 369 29.01 6.80 0.62
CA ILE A 369 29.42 6.50 -0.76
C ILE A 369 30.42 5.34 -0.79
N GLU A 370 31.40 5.32 0.11
CA GLU A 370 32.41 4.26 0.18
C GLU A 370 31.78 2.90 0.50
N GLU A 371 30.94 2.83 1.53
CA GLU A 371 30.19 1.62 1.88
C GLU A 371 29.33 1.14 0.71
N CYS A 372 28.56 2.04 0.09
CA CYS A 372 27.67 1.69 -1.01
C CYS A 372 28.43 1.17 -2.24
N LEU A 373 29.52 1.83 -2.63
CA LEU A 373 30.30 1.43 -3.79
C LEU A 373 31.19 0.20 -3.53
N SER A 374 31.40 -0.18 -2.26
CA SER A 374 32.01 -1.48 -1.93
C SER A 374 31.09 -2.65 -2.27
N GLU A 375 29.76 -2.48 -2.11
CA GLU A 375 28.73 -3.47 -2.42
C GLU A 375 28.31 -3.42 -3.89
N ALA A 376 27.98 -2.23 -4.40
CA ALA A 376 27.41 -2.01 -5.73
C ALA A 376 28.22 -0.96 -6.52
N PRO A 377 29.44 -1.31 -7.00
CA PRO A 377 30.40 -0.35 -7.58
C PRO A 377 29.99 0.26 -8.92
N ILE A 378 28.92 -0.23 -9.57
CA ILE A 378 28.48 0.21 -10.90
C ILE A 378 27.20 1.05 -10.80
N ASP A 379 26.12 0.49 -10.26
CA ASP A 379 24.78 1.09 -10.31
C ASP A 379 24.30 1.66 -8.97
N GLY A 380 25.13 1.61 -7.91
CA GLY A 380 24.80 2.18 -6.60
C GLY A 380 23.62 1.50 -5.91
N LYS A 381 23.24 0.28 -6.32
CA LYS A 381 22.18 -0.52 -5.69
C LYS A 381 22.69 -1.26 -4.45
N CYS A 382 23.18 -0.51 -3.47
CA CYS A 382 23.65 -1.05 -2.20
C CYS A 382 22.47 -1.35 -1.25
N TYR A 383 22.04 -2.60 -1.22
CA TYR A 383 20.91 -3.04 -0.39
C TYR A 383 21.30 -3.15 1.09
N SER A 384 22.60 -3.22 1.38
CA SER A 384 23.13 -3.36 2.74
C SER A 384 23.35 -2.01 3.43
N SER A 385 23.45 -0.92 2.66
CA SER A 385 23.68 0.44 3.17
C SER A 385 22.53 0.93 4.09
N PRO A 386 22.82 1.66 5.18
CA PRO A 386 21.79 2.29 6.01
C PRO A 386 21.01 3.39 5.28
N HIS A 387 21.53 3.88 4.15
CA HIS A 387 20.92 4.89 3.30
C HIS A 387 20.19 4.28 2.08
N GLY A 388 20.32 2.97 1.87
CA GLY A 388 19.72 2.21 0.77
C GLY A 388 20.30 2.56 -0.62
N ILE A 389 19.50 2.43 -1.67
CA ILE A 389 19.96 2.58 -3.06
C ILE A 389 20.35 4.04 -3.36
N MET A 390 21.62 4.25 -3.72
CA MET A 390 22.25 5.57 -3.88
C MET A 390 21.51 6.56 -4.79
N PRO A 391 21.02 6.18 -5.98
CA PRO A 391 20.15 7.02 -6.82
C PRO A 391 18.98 7.71 -6.11
N PHE A 392 18.50 7.17 -4.98
CA PHE A 392 17.32 7.65 -4.25
C PHE A 392 17.65 8.23 -2.88
N TRP A 393 18.93 8.47 -2.57
CA TRP A 393 19.30 9.11 -1.32
C TRP A 393 18.70 10.51 -1.20
N ASP A 394 18.27 10.84 0.00
CA ASP A 394 17.89 12.21 0.34
C ASP A 394 19.15 13.05 0.55
N THR A 395 19.42 13.95 -0.39
CA THR A 395 20.61 14.81 -0.40
C THR A 395 20.30 16.25 0.03
N THR A 396 19.09 16.53 0.53
CA THR A 396 18.64 17.92 0.79
C THR A 396 19.53 18.69 1.76
N ASP A 397 20.14 18.00 2.72
CA ASP A 397 20.94 18.61 3.78
C ASP A 397 22.45 18.66 3.46
N LEU A 398 22.85 18.19 2.29
CA LEU A 398 24.24 18.25 1.85
C LEU A 398 24.61 19.65 1.36
N THR A 399 25.75 20.13 1.83
CA THR A 399 26.39 21.37 1.35
C THR A 399 27.73 21.10 0.68
N ASP A 400 28.35 19.95 0.92
CA ASP A 400 29.61 19.53 0.31
C ASP A 400 29.52 18.12 -0.29
N MET A 401 29.72 18.02 -1.61
CA MET A 401 29.80 16.77 -2.36
C MET A 401 31.19 16.54 -2.98
N SER A 402 32.20 17.27 -2.52
CA SER A 402 33.55 17.17 -3.08
C SER A 402 34.11 15.75 -2.96
N GLY A 403 34.74 15.30 -4.05
CA GLY A 403 35.38 13.99 -4.12
C GLY A 403 34.47 12.76 -4.07
N ALA A 404 33.12 12.90 -4.05
CA ALA A 404 32.20 11.77 -3.83
C ALA A 404 32.48 10.54 -4.71
N PHE A 405 32.70 10.73 -6.01
CA PHE A 405 32.99 9.67 -6.97
C PHE A 405 34.42 9.70 -7.50
N LYS A 406 35.34 10.34 -6.77
CA LYS A 406 36.75 10.43 -7.15
C LYS A 406 37.35 9.03 -7.34
N GLU A 407 37.94 8.83 -8.52
CA GLU A 407 38.62 7.60 -8.97
C GLU A 407 37.70 6.37 -9.08
N ARG A 408 36.38 6.54 -9.03
CA ARG A 408 35.40 5.47 -9.18
C ARG A 408 35.18 5.14 -10.66
N THR A 409 36.17 4.51 -11.28
CA THR A 409 36.22 4.25 -12.74
C THR A 409 35.06 3.43 -13.29
N LYS A 410 34.38 2.60 -12.49
CA LYS A 410 33.23 1.76 -12.90
C LYS A 410 31.86 2.36 -12.60
N PHE A 411 31.80 3.42 -11.80
CA PHE A 411 30.54 4.00 -11.36
C PHE A 411 29.77 4.59 -12.54
N ASN A 412 28.51 4.18 -12.71
CA ASN A 412 27.60 4.70 -13.71
C ASN A 412 26.13 4.65 -13.27
N ALA A 413 25.85 4.94 -11.99
CA ALA A 413 24.49 5.03 -11.47
C ALA A 413 23.81 6.33 -11.91
N ASN A 414 22.51 6.29 -12.21
CA ASN A 414 21.75 7.51 -12.50
C ASN A 414 21.37 8.23 -11.21
N ILE A 415 22.05 9.34 -10.92
CA ILE A 415 21.85 10.19 -9.73
C ILE A 415 21.14 11.52 -10.05
N SER A 416 20.50 11.63 -11.22
CA SER A 416 19.78 12.84 -11.65
C SER A 416 18.65 13.27 -10.70
N LEU A 417 18.17 12.37 -9.83
CA LEU A 417 17.11 12.63 -8.85
C LEU A 417 17.60 13.33 -7.58
N TRP A 418 18.91 13.43 -7.36
CA TRP A 418 19.45 14.11 -6.19
C TRP A 418 19.07 15.58 -6.16
N ASN A 419 18.70 16.06 -4.97
CA ASN A 419 18.47 17.47 -4.72
C ASN A 419 19.77 18.14 -4.31
N VAL A 420 20.37 18.90 -5.23
CA VAL A 420 21.64 19.60 -5.01
C VAL A 420 21.47 21.09 -4.70
N ASN A 421 20.25 21.56 -4.42
CA ASN A 421 19.95 22.99 -4.26
C ASN A 421 20.82 23.67 -3.19
N ASN A 422 21.21 22.95 -2.14
CA ASN A 422 21.98 23.50 -1.03
C ASN A 422 23.49 23.26 -1.16
N VAL A 423 23.94 22.54 -2.19
CA VAL A 423 25.34 22.16 -2.39
C VAL A 423 26.15 23.36 -2.86
N LYS A 424 27.26 23.61 -2.16
CA LYS A 424 28.19 24.71 -2.41
C LYS A 424 29.52 24.23 -2.99
N ASN A 425 29.87 22.97 -2.81
CA ASN A 425 31.14 22.40 -3.21
C ASN A 425 30.95 21.06 -3.92
N MET A 426 31.45 20.94 -5.16
CA MET A 426 31.53 19.71 -5.95
C MET A 426 32.94 19.51 -6.53
N SER A 427 33.97 20.13 -5.95
CA SER A 427 35.34 19.97 -6.42
C SER A 427 35.73 18.49 -6.45
N GLU A 428 36.36 18.06 -7.55
CA GLU A 428 36.80 16.70 -7.81
C GLU A 428 35.70 15.60 -7.73
N MET A 429 34.41 15.96 -7.70
CA MET A 429 33.31 15.00 -7.46
C MET A 429 33.37 13.79 -8.42
N PHE A 430 33.70 14.00 -9.70
CA PHE A 430 33.84 12.94 -10.71
C PHE A 430 35.29 12.81 -11.24
N TYR A 431 36.28 13.27 -10.48
CA TYR A 431 37.67 13.21 -10.92
C TYR A 431 38.07 11.76 -11.23
N SER A 432 38.49 11.47 -12.46
CA SER A 432 38.82 10.11 -12.94
C SER A 432 37.67 9.08 -12.89
N ALA A 433 36.40 9.49 -12.84
CA ALA A 433 35.23 8.60 -12.96
C ALA A 433 34.94 8.28 -14.44
N SER A 434 35.76 7.43 -15.05
CA SER A 434 35.83 7.27 -16.51
C SER A 434 34.60 6.63 -17.17
N SER A 435 33.72 5.94 -16.43
CA SER A 435 32.53 5.28 -16.98
C SER A 435 31.23 6.06 -16.82
N PHE A 436 31.21 7.15 -16.04
CA PHE A 436 30.01 7.93 -15.77
C PHE A 436 29.58 8.71 -17.03
N ASP A 437 28.34 8.53 -17.49
CA ASP A 437 27.80 9.13 -18.72
C ASP A 437 26.34 9.59 -18.63
N HIS A 438 25.85 9.93 -17.42
CA HIS A 438 24.48 10.40 -17.22
C HIS A 438 24.35 11.92 -17.32
N ASP A 439 23.27 12.38 -17.95
CA ASP A 439 22.94 13.80 -18.01
C ASP A 439 22.38 14.29 -16.67
N ILE A 440 23.17 15.13 -15.98
CA ILE A 440 22.83 15.73 -14.69
C ILE A 440 22.52 17.22 -14.80
N ARG A 441 22.30 17.77 -16.00
CA ARG A 441 21.95 19.19 -16.19
C ARG A 441 20.56 19.56 -15.62
N VAL A 442 19.78 18.58 -15.18
CA VAL A 442 18.52 18.79 -14.43
C VAL A 442 18.75 19.33 -13.02
N TRP A 443 19.98 19.23 -12.51
CA TRP A 443 20.35 19.75 -11.21
C TRP A 443 20.33 21.29 -11.19
N ASN A 444 19.71 21.85 -10.16
CA ASN A 444 19.74 23.29 -9.92
C ASN A 444 21.00 23.65 -9.12
N VAL A 445 22.01 24.14 -9.85
CA VAL A 445 23.35 24.45 -9.32
C VAL A 445 23.55 25.93 -8.94
N GLN A 446 22.47 26.70 -8.74
CA GLN A 446 22.55 28.15 -8.47
C GLN A 446 23.39 28.54 -7.25
N ASN A 447 23.50 27.65 -6.26
CA ASN A 447 24.24 27.89 -5.01
C ASN A 447 25.67 27.31 -5.03
N LEU A 448 26.10 26.72 -6.15
CA LEU A 448 27.39 26.06 -6.28
C LEU A 448 28.52 27.10 -6.38
N LEU A 449 29.50 27.01 -5.48
CA LEU A 449 30.60 27.97 -5.35
C LEU A 449 31.96 27.41 -5.78
N LYS A 450 32.15 26.09 -5.64
CA LYS A 450 33.42 25.39 -5.93
C LYS A 450 33.18 24.18 -6.82
N VAL A 451 33.92 24.09 -7.92
CA VAL A 451 33.83 23.03 -8.94
C VAL A 451 35.20 22.64 -9.48
N ASP A 452 36.26 22.92 -8.74
CA ASP A 452 37.64 22.68 -9.17
C ASP A 452 37.82 21.21 -9.56
N ASP A 453 38.32 20.96 -10.77
CA ASP A 453 38.58 19.62 -11.29
C ASP A 453 37.41 18.62 -11.24
N MET A 454 36.15 19.10 -11.15
CA MET A 454 34.95 18.26 -10.97
C MET A 454 34.88 17.11 -11.98
N PHE A 455 35.16 17.36 -13.26
CA PHE A 455 35.15 16.38 -14.35
C PHE A 455 36.54 16.05 -14.91
N SER A 456 37.60 16.43 -14.21
CA SER A 456 38.96 16.19 -14.70
C SER A 456 39.21 14.68 -14.79
N LYS A 457 39.71 14.22 -15.96
CA LYS A 457 39.87 12.80 -16.33
C LYS A 457 38.57 11.95 -16.32
N ALA A 458 37.38 12.56 -16.35
CA ALA A 458 36.11 11.85 -16.55
C ALA A 458 35.86 11.64 -18.05
N ASP A 459 36.57 10.67 -18.66
CA ASP A 459 36.66 10.53 -20.13
C ASP A 459 35.29 10.41 -20.82
N ARG A 460 34.36 9.60 -20.28
CA ARG A 460 33.02 9.44 -20.85
C ARG A 460 32.16 10.69 -20.79
N MET A 461 32.15 11.42 -19.67
CA MET A 461 31.45 12.71 -19.58
C MET A 461 31.97 13.70 -20.62
N LYS A 462 33.30 13.76 -20.79
CA LYS A 462 33.92 14.66 -21.79
C LYS A 462 33.61 14.23 -23.22
N GLU A 463 33.58 12.92 -23.49
CA GLU A 463 33.24 12.37 -24.80
C GLU A 463 31.75 12.62 -25.16
N VAL A 464 30.84 12.32 -24.23
CA VAL A 464 29.40 12.31 -24.48
C VAL A 464 28.80 13.73 -24.39
N PHE A 465 29.26 14.55 -23.45
CA PHE A 465 28.67 15.87 -23.18
C PHE A 465 29.63 17.04 -23.42
N TYR A 466 30.84 16.78 -23.93
CA TYR A 466 31.83 17.80 -24.31
C TYR A 466 32.23 18.74 -23.16
N VAL A 467 32.19 18.24 -21.92
CA VAL A 467 32.51 19.00 -20.72
C VAL A 467 33.95 19.50 -20.76
N GLN A 468 34.15 20.79 -20.49
CA GLN A 468 35.48 21.41 -20.42
C GLN A 468 35.99 21.42 -18.98
N ASP A 469 37.29 21.21 -18.79
CA ASP A 469 37.92 21.18 -17.45
C ASP A 469 37.89 22.54 -16.73
N LYS A 470 37.75 23.64 -17.47
CA LYS A 470 37.97 25.00 -16.93
C LYS A 470 36.72 25.67 -16.36
N ASP A 471 35.52 25.17 -16.65
CA ASP A 471 34.28 25.74 -16.10
C ASP A 471 33.09 24.76 -16.17
N PRO A 472 32.95 23.85 -15.19
CA PRO A 472 31.78 22.98 -15.08
C PRO A 472 30.45 23.74 -14.94
N ILE A 473 30.45 24.96 -14.37
CA ILE A 473 29.25 25.78 -14.20
C ILE A 473 28.77 26.27 -15.55
N ASP A 474 29.67 26.68 -16.44
CA ASP A 474 29.33 27.00 -17.83
C ASP A 474 28.69 25.79 -18.51
N TRP A 475 29.19 24.56 -18.31
CA TRP A 475 28.55 23.35 -18.84
C TRP A 475 27.13 23.11 -18.30
N PHE A 476 26.88 23.29 -17.00
CA PHE A 476 25.53 23.21 -16.42
C PHE A 476 24.58 24.28 -17.02
N ASN A 477 25.13 25.43 -17.42
CA ASN A 477 24.40 26.54 -18.03
C ASN A 477 24.39 26.49 -19.57
N THR A 478 25.21 25.64 -20.20
CA THR A 478 25.38 25.55 -21.65
C THR A 478 24.32 24.62 -22.21
N ILE A 479 23.41 25.19 -22.98
CA ILE A 479 22.56 24.45 -23.89
C ILE A 479 23.48 23.87 -24.98
N SER A 480 23.39 22.56 -25.19
CA SER A 480 24.15 21.80 -26.19
C SER A 480 23.97 22.34 -27.62
N GLU A 481 24.76 23.33 -28.03
CA GLU A 481 24.75 23.90 -29.38
C GLU A 481 25.91 23.41 -30.27
N LYS A 482 26.84 22.56 -29.80
CA LYS A 482 28.10 22.32 -30.53
C LYS A 482 28.42 20.92 -31.04
N ASN A 483 27.55 19.92 -30.91
CA ASN A 483 27.76 18.63 -31.58
C ASN A 483 26.50 18.02 -32.17
N THR A 484 25.86 18.76 -33.07
CA THR A 484 25.19 18.11 -34.20
C THR A 484 26.27 17.74 -35.21
N PRO A 485 26.48 16.45 -35.55
CA PRO A 485 27.12 16.11 -36.81
C PRO A 485 26.42 16.90 -37.92
N ASP A 486 27.21 17.43 -38.84
CA ASP A 486 26.74 18.13 -40.02
C ASP A 486 25.74 17.26 -40.82
N LEU A 487 24.46 17.35 -40.46
CA LEU A 487 23.32 16.89 -41.25
C LEU A 487 22.93 17.95 -42.32
N SER A 488 23.70 19.04 -42.43
CA SER A 488 23.39 20.16 -43.32
C SER A 488 23.88 19.96 -44.77
N SER A 489 24.67 18.92 -45.08
CA SER A 489 25.12 18.68 -46.47
C SER A 489 24.40 17.54 -47.21
N ASP A 490 23.85 16.54 -46.51
CA ASP A 490 23.14 15.42 -47.17
C ASP A 490 21.61 15.44 -46.99
N CYS A 491 21.08 16.04 -45.92
CA CYS A 491 19.62 16.17 -45.75
C CYS A 491 19.04 17.39 -46.53
N MET A 492 19.86 18.41 -46.81
CA MET A 492 19.46 19.56 -47.63
C MET A 492 19.35 19.25 -49.14
N LYS A 493 19.78 18.08 -49.61
CA LYS A 493 19.63 17.72 -51.04
C LYS A 493 18.21 17.23 -51.41
N ILE A 494 17.34 16.95 -50.43
CA ILE A 494 16.00 16.39 -50.70
C ILE A 494 14.87 17.43 -50.56
N CYS A 495 15.15 18.61 -49.98
CA CYS A 495 14.18 19.70 -49.90
C CYS A 495 14.77 20.96 -50.54
N ASP A 496 14.43 21.17 -51.82
CA ASP A 496 14.80 22.33 -52.64
C ASP A 496 14.28 23.63 -52.01
N LEU A 497 15.10 24.25 -51.14
CA LEU A 497 14.82 25.50 -50.43
C LEU A 497 15.27 26.76 -51.20
N GLY A 498 15.46 26.67 -52.51
CA GLY A 498 15.86 27.81 -53.36
C GLY A 498 14.81 28.92 -53.55
N PHE A 499 13.58 28.78 -53.04
CA PHE A 499 12.47 29.70 -53.35
C PHE A 499 12.05 30.62 -52.18
N TRP A 500 12.42 30.31 -50.93
CA TRP A 500 11.90 31.04 -49.76
C TRP A 500 12.73 32.24 -49.31
N GLU A 501 14.04 32.27 -49.59
CA GLU A 501 14.91 33.36 -49.13
C GLU A 501 14.73 34.69 -49.88
N LYS A 502 14.12 34.69 -51.09
CA LYS A 502 14.00 35.93 -51.88
C LYS A 502 12.76 36.79 -51.60
N THR A 503 11.80 36.33 -50.79
CA THR A 503 10.47 36.99 -50.73
C THR A 503 10.14 37.66 -49.40
N VAL A 504 10.93 37.48 -48.34
CA VAL A 504 10.58 37.99 -46.99
C VAL A 504 11.26 39.32 -46.63
N SER A 505 12.17 39.83 -47.47
CA SER A 505 12.79 41.15 -47.24
C SER A 505 12.29 42.19 -48.24
N LYS A 506 11.03 42.59 -48.09
CA LYS A 506 10.54 43.97 -48.31
C LYS A 506 9.01 44.00 -48.27
N ASP A 507 8.52 45.02 -47.57
CA ASP A 507 7.20 45.61 -47.66
C ASP A 507 6.04 45.01 -46.84
N LEU A 508 5.68 45.83 -45.84
CA LEU A 508 4.31 46.27 -45.48
C LEU A 508 3.40 45.22 -44.82
N GLY A 509 2.83 45.47 -43.64
CA GLY A 509 1.95 46.62 -43.42
C GLY A 509 0.58 46.31 -44.02
N SER A 510 -0.35 45.83 -43.18
CA SER A 510 -1.81 45.72 -43.39
C SER A 510 -2.34 45.19 -44.75
N THR A 511 -3.28 44.24 -44.67
CA THR A 511 -4.29 43.89 -45.72
C THR A 511 -3.79 43.19 -46.99
N VAL A 512 -3.36 41.91 -46.90
CA VAL A 512 -3.39 40.96 -48.04
C VAL A 512 -3.68 39.52 -47.57
N GLY A 513 -4.73 39.32 -46.77
CA GLY A 513 -5.15 37.99 -46.29
C GLY A 513 -6.00 37.18 -47.28
N GLU A 514 -6.49 37.79 -48.36
CA GLU A 514 -7.60 37.21 -49.15
C GLU A 514 -7.27 36.80 -50.58
N LYS A 515 -6.05 37.02 -51.11
CA LYS A 515 -5.78 36.81 -52.55
C LYS A 515 -4.74 35.78 -52.97
N PHE A 516 -4.04 35.11 -52.05
CA PHE A 516 -3.04 34.09 -52.41
C PHE A 516 -3.53 32.63 -52.38
N GLY A 517 -4.84 32.42 -52.29
CA GLY A 517 -5.45 31.08 -52.20
C GLY A 517 -5.71 30.33 -53.52
N LYS A 518 -5.00 30.60 -54.63
CA LYS A 518 -5.40 30.00 -55.93
C LYS A 518 -4.35 29.38 -56.86
N GLN A 519 -3.08 29.24 -56.48
CA GLN A 519 -2.15 28.49 -57.35
C GLN A 519 -1.09 27.78 -56.52
N VAL A 520 -1.31 26.49 -56.25
CA VAL A 520 -0.45 25.33 -56.61
C VAL A 520 -1.20 24.09 -56.10
N ILE A 521 -1.83 23.36 -57.04
CA ILE A 521 -2.39 22.02 -56.82
C ILE A 521 -1.40 21.05 -57.47
N GLY A 522 -0.74 20.24 -56.67
CA GLY A 522 0.16 19.19 -57.10
C GLY A 522 0.47 18.25 -55.95
N ASN A 523 -0.41 17.28 -55.74
CA ASN A 523 -0.25 16.03 -54.97
C ASN A 523 0.38 16.13 -53.56
N GLY A 524 -0.49 16.19 -52.55
CA GLY A 524 -0.13 15.94 -51.14
C GLY A 524 -1.00 16.76 -50.20
N LYS A 525 -2.00 16.14 -49.56
CA LYS A 525 -2.92 16.80 -48.62
C LYS A 525 -2.15 17.52 -47.51
N LEU A 526 -2.17 18.86 -47.50
CA LEU A 526 -1.91 19.65 -46.29
C LEU A 526 -2.70 20.97 -46.34
N PHE A 527 -3.30 21.28 -45.18
CA PHE A 527 -4.11 22.46 -44.83
C PHE A 527 -5.40 22.71 -45.62
N SER A 528 -6.51 22.11 -45.13
CA SER A 528 -7.81 22.80 -45.19
C SER A 528 -7.70 24.05 -44.29
N THR A 529 -7.59 25.22 -44.91
CA THR A 529 -7.51 26.56 -44.27
C THR A 529 -8.81 27.02 -43.60
N ASP A 530 -9.70 26.10 -43.24
CA ASP A 530 -10.95 26.43 -42.58
C ASP A 530 -10.70 26.72 -41.09
N VAL A 531 -10.48 28.00 -40.78
CA VAL A 531 -10.26 28.54 -39.44
C VAL A 531 -11.39 28.17 -38.46
N SER A 532 -12.56 27.75 -38.98
CA SER A 532 -13.69 27.26 -38.20
C SER A 532 -13.53 25.83 -37.66
N LYS A 533 -12.49 25.09 -38.07
CA LYS A 533 -12.28 23.67 -37.75
C LYS A 533 -11.09 23.37 -36.80
N SER A 534 -10.39 24.40 -36.30
CA SER A 534 -9.25 24.23 -35.39
C SER A 534 -9.61 24.52 -33.94
N SER A 535 -8.96 23.83 -32.98
CA SER A 535 -9.13 24.08 -31.55
C SER A 535 -8.70 25.51 -31.20
N PRO A 536 -9.47 26.27 -30.40
CA PRO A 536 -9.08 27.61 -29.93
C PRO A 536 -7.73 27.63 -29.21
N PHE A 537 -7.36 26.53 -28.54
CA PHE A 537 -6.05 26.34 -27.92
C PHE A 537 -4.92 26.32 -28.97
N LEU A 538 -5.12 25.64 -30.11
CA LEU A 538 -4.15 25.66 -31.22
C LEU A 538 -4.08 27.01 -31.93
N ILE A 539 -5.19 27.75 -32.00
CA ILE A 539 -5.22 29.11 -32.58
C ILE A 539 -4.37 30.07 -31.72
N ALA A 540 -4.36 29.88 -30.40
CA ALA A 540 -3.49 30.64 -29.50
C ALA A 540 -1.99 30.33 -29.73
N ALA A 541 -1.64 29.06 -29.98
CA ALA A 541 -0.27 28.66 -30.33
C ALA A 541 0.22 29.30 -31.64
N LYS A 542 -0.65 29.38 -32.68
CA LYS A 542 -0.29 29.94 -34.00
C LYS A 542 0.04 31.44 -33.99
N LYS A 543 -0.41 32.21 -33.00
CA LYS A 543 -0.21 33.68 -32.95
C LYS A 543 1.13 34.13 -32.33
N ASN A 544 2.03 33.20 -32.02
CA ASN A 544 3.43 33.37 -31.63
C ASN A 544 3.80 34.66 -30.83
N GLY A 545 3.78 34.57 -29.50
CA GLY A 545 4.62 35.40 -28.62
C GLY A 545 3.95 36.47 -27.76
N THR A 546 2.70 36.91 -28.01
CA THR A 546 2.09 38.03 -27.23
C THR A 546 0.78 37.71 -26.50
N LEU A 547 0.10 36.61 -26.81
CA LEU A 547 -1.17 36.26 -26.21
C LEU A 547 -1.07 34.92 -25.47
N LYS A 548 -0.69 35.01 -24.19
CA LYS A 548 -0.90 33.92 -23.23
C LYS A 548 -2.40 33.62 -23.16
N VAL A 549 -2.79 32.35 -23.06
CA VAL A 549 -4.21 31.94 -22.88
C VAL A 549 -4.87 32.68 -21.71
N GLN A 550 -4.08 33.06 -20.70
CA GLN A 550 -4.49 33.90 -19.57
C GLN A 550 -5.02 35.29 -19.95
N ASN A 551 -4.53 35.89 -21.04
CA ASN A 551 -5.03 37.18 -21.55
C ASN A 551 -6.33 37.04 -22.33
N TRP A 552 -6.78 35.83 -22.65
CA TRP A 552 -8.02 35.61 -23.39
C TRP A 552 -9.25 36.00 -22.56
N ILE A 553 -9.30 35.63 -21.28
CA ILE A 553 -10.36 36.08 -20.37
C ILE A 553 -10.23 37.57 -20.03
N LYS A 554 -9.00 38.09 -19.94
CA LYS A 554 -8.75 39.52 -19.65
C LYS A 554 -9.27 40.43 -20.77
N LEU A 555 -8.97 40.10 -22.04
CA LEU A 555 -9.55 40.75 -23.22
C LEU A 555 -11.06 40.53 -23.35
N SER A 556 -11.60 39.40 -22.87
CA SER A 556 -13.05 39.15 -22.91
C SER A 556 -13.83 39.78 -21.75
N SER A 557 -13.15 40.13 -20.65
CA SER A 557 -13.78 40.76 -19.47
C SER A 557 -14.12 42.23 -19.69
N GLU A 558 -13.54 42.85 -20.70
CA GLU A 558 -13.81 44.22 -21.13
C GLU A 558 -14.84 44.30 -22.29
N ALA A 559 -15.27 43.16 -22.84
CA ALA A 559 -16.19 43.09 -23.98
C ALA A 559 -17.56 42.52 -23.59
N SER A 560 -18.63 43.03 -24.23
CA SER A 560 -20.02 42.54 -24.16
C SER A 560 -20.22 41.09 -24.69
N ASP A 561 -19.13 40.37 -24.98
CA ASP A 561 -19.09 39.13 -25.76
C ASP A 561 -19.10 37.84 -24.91
N LEU A 562 -19.15 37.91 -23.57
CA LEU A 562 -19.14 36.74 -22.68
C LEU A 562 -20.29 35.74 -22.96
N GLN A 563 -21.45 36.23 -23.41
CA GLN A 563 -22.60 35.38 -23.81
C GLN A 563 -22.39 34.68 -25.18
N SER A 564 -21.53 35.22 -26.05
CA SER A 564 -21.34 34.71 -27.40
C SER A 564 -20.70 33.31 -27.43
N PHE A 565 -19.87 32.96 -26.44
CA PHE A 565 -19.22 31.64 -26.29
C PHE A 565 -19.91 30.70 -25.27
N GLY A 566 -20.96 31.17 -24.59
CA GLY A 566 -21.65 30.39 -23.55
C GLY A 566 -20.82 30.20 -22.27
N LEU A 567 -19.97 31.17 -21.92
CA LEU A 567 -19.23 31.18 -20.66
C LEU A 567 -20.18 31.53 -19.51
N SER A 568 -20.11 30.76 -18.42
CA SER A 568 -20.87 31.02 -17.18
C SER A 568 -19.97 31.53 -16.06
N LYS A 569 -20.57 32.01 -14.97
CA LYS A 569 -19.86 32.39 -13.73
C LYS A 569 -18.98 31.26 -13.21
N LEU A 570 -19.48 30.02 -13.24
CA LEU A 570 -18.73 28.83 -12.84
C LEU A 570 -17.44 28.63 -13.66
N HIS A 571 -17.47 28.88 -14.97
CA HIS A 571 -16.27 28.78 -15.82
C HIS A 571 -15.23 29.85 -15.49
N ILE A 572 -15.67 31.08 -15.25
CA ILE A 572 -14.79 32.21 -14.91
C ILE A 572 -14.18 32.00 -13.52
N ALA A 573 -14.99 31.57 -12.54
CA ALA A 573 -14.52 31.24 -11.20
C ALA A 573 -13.50 30.09 -11.22
N ALA A 574 -13.74 29.07 -12.04
CA ALA A 574 -12.80 27.97 -12.26
C ALA A 574 -11.47 28.44 -12.85
N ALA A 575 -11.50 29.30 -13.87
CA ALA A 575 -10.30 29.86 -14.49
C ALA A 575 -9.46 30.68 -13.50
N HIS A 576 -10.09 31.46 -12.62
CA HIS A 576 -9.42 32.41 -11.72
C HIS A 576 -9.14 31.88 -10.30
N GLY A 577 -9.28 30.58 -10.05
CA GLY A 577 -8.92 30.01 -8.73
C GLY A 577 -9.93 30.31 -7.61
N LYS A 578 -11.14 30.82 -7.93
CA LYS A 578 -12.10 31.35 -6.96
C LYS A 578 -13.01 30.26 -6.38
N VAL A 579 -12.46 29.42 -5.51
CA VAL A 579 -13.15 28.25 -4.95
C VAL A 579 -14.46 28.59 -4.22
N SER A 580 -14.55 29.72 -3.52
CA SER A 580 -15.78 30.16 -2.85
C SER A 580 -16.92 30.46 -3.82
N GLU A 581 -16.61 31.06 -4.97
CA GLU A 581 -17.59 31.32 -6.04
C GLU A 581 -18.00 30.01 -6.74
N ILE A 582 -17.06 29.08 -6.95
CA ILE A 582 -17.35 27.74 -7.50
C ILE A 582 -18.31 26.99 -6.56
N LYS A 583 -18.04 27.00 -5.26
CA LYS A 583 -18.88 26.36 -4.24
C LYS A 583 -20.29 26.94 -4.24
N SER A 584 -20.42 28.27 -4.21
CA SER A 584 -21.70 28.97 -4.24
C SER A 584 -22.52 28.63 -5.50
N GLU A 585 -21.89 28.61 -6.68
CA GLU A 585 -22.60 28.29 -7.94
C GLU A 585 -23.09 26.83 -7.98
N ILE A 586 -22.32 25.88 -7.42
CA ILE A 586 -22.72 24.46 -7.33
C ILE A 586 -23.85 24.27 -6.30
N GLU A 587 -23.77 24.94 -5.14
CA GLU A 587 -24.83 24.93 -4.11
C GLU A 587 -26.15 25.53 -4.64
N ASN A 588 -26.06 26.51 -5.54
CA ASN A 588 -27.21 27.07 -6.27
C ASN A 588 -27.71 26.17 -7.42
N GLY A 589 -27.22 24.94 -7.55
CA GLY A 589 -27.70 23.95 -8.51
C GLY A 589 -27.07 24.00 -9.90
N THR A 590 -25.96 24.73 -10.08
CA THR A 590 -25.24 24.74 -11.37
C THR A 590 -24.53 23.41 -11.58
N ASP A 591 -24.73 22.78 -12.75
CA ASP A 591 -24.01 21.56 -13.12
C ASP A 591 -22.49 21.78 -13.14
N ILE A 592 -21.76 20.98 -12.35
CA ILE A 592 -20.30 21.02 -12.28
C ILE A 592 -19.61 20.73 -13.62
N ASN A 593 -20.31 20.04 -14.53
CA ASN A 593 -19.87 19.70 -15.87
C ASN A 593 -20.50 20.60 -16.95
N LEU A 594 -21.09 21.74 -16.56
CA LEU A 594 -21.72 22.68 -17.49
C LEU A 594 -20.81 22.98 -18.68
N ARG A 595 -21.34 22.93 -19.89
CA ARG A 595 -20.55 23.06 -21.13
C ARG A 595 -20.76 24.41 -21.78
N THR A 596 -19.66 25.04 -22.19
CA THR A 596 -19.69 26.20 -23.11
C THR A 596 -20.15 25.79 -24.52
N LYS A 597 -20.33 26.74 -25.44
CA LYS A 597 -20.63 26.44 -26.86
C LYS A 597 -19.50 25.67 -27.56
N LEU A 598 -18.30 25.68 -27.00
CA LEU A 598 -17.14 24.90 -27.45
C LEU A 598 -17.08 23.51 -26.80
N GLY A 599 -18.01 23.18 -25.90
CA GLY A 599 -18.07 21.90 -25.21
C GLY A 599 -17.12 21.77 -24.01
N HIS A 600 -16.35 22.81 -23.69
CA HIS A 600 -15.47 22.87 -22.53
C HIS A 600 -16.25 23.00 -21.23
N THR A 601 -15.78 22.31 -20.19
CA THR A 601 -16.31 22.33 -18.81
C THR A 601 -15.48 23.27 -17.93
N PRO A 602 -15.94 23.64 -16.72
CA PRO A 602 -15.14 24.40 -15.76
C PRO A 602 -13.76 23.78 -15.48
N LEU A 603 -13.66 22.44 -15.51
CA LEU A 603 -12.40 21.73 -15.35
C LEU A 603 -11.37 22.04 -16.45
N HIS A 604 -11.82 22.24 -17.70
CA HIS A 604 -10.92 22.65 -18.81
C HIS A 604 -10.34 24.03 -18.56
N TYR A 605 -11.14 24.96 -18.02
CA TYR A 605 -10.71 26.32 -17.71
C TYR A 605 -9.77 26.36 -16.50
N ALA A 606 -10.09 25.62 -15.43
CA ALA A 606 -9.19 25.48 -14.30
C ALA A 606 -7.83 24.90 -14.73
N ALA A 607 -7.84 23.89 -15.61
CA ALA A 607 -6.63 23.28 -16.17
C ALA A 607 -5.82 24.29 -17.00
N ALA A 608 -6.42 24.94 -17.99
CA ALA A 608 -5.75 25.87 -18.90
C ALA A 608 -5.14 27.09 -18.19
N TYR A 609 -5.76 27.56 -17.12
CA TYR A 609 -5.32 28.75 -16.40
C TYR A 609 -4.33 28.45 -15.26
N GLY A 610 -3.97 27.19 -15.04
CA GLY A 610 -3.06 26.82 -13.94
C GLY A 610 -3.70 26.95 -12.55
N SER A 611 -5.03 27.03 -12.47
CA SER A 611 -5.77 27.23 -11.21
C SER A 611 -5.89 25.94 -10.40
N VAL A 612 -4.81 25.57 -9.70
CA VAL A 612 -4.68 24.32 -8.92
C VAL A 612 -5.82 24.16 -7.91
N LYS A 613 -6.17 25.23 -7.18
CA LYS A 613 -7.23 25.18 -6.14
C LYS A 613 -8.60 24.84 -6.74
N SER A 614 -8.96 25.49 -7.84
CA SER A 614 -10.21 25.20 -8.56
C SER A 614 -10.21 23.82 -9.18
N LEU A 615 -9.09 23.40 -9.79
CA LEU A 615 -8.96 22.08 -10.40
C LEU A 615 -9.18 20.96 -9.38
N ARG A 616 -8.52 21.05 -8.21
CA ARG A 616 -8.66 20.10 -7.10
C ARG A 616 -10.09 20.08 -6.57
N PHE A 617 -10.67 21.25 -6.33
CA PHE A 617 -12.04 21.36 -5.82
C PHE A 617 -13.05 20.72 -6.78
N LEU A 618 -12.96 21.02 -8.07
CA LEU A 618 -13.87 20.48 -9.09
C LEU A 618 -13.77 18.94 -9.18
N LEU A 619 -12.56 18.38 -9.15
CA LEU A 619 -12.36 16.92 -9.19
C LEU A 619 -12.87 16.22 -7.92
N ASN A 620 -12.65 16.82 -6.74
CA ASN A 620 -13.20 16.29 -5.49
C ASN A 620 -14.74 16.34 -5.46
N ALA A 621 -15.34 17.35 -6.10
CA ALA A 621 -16.78 17.44 -6.30
C ALA A 621 -17.29 16.59 -7.50
N ARG A 622 -16.50 15.59 -7.93
CA ARG A 622 -16.83 14.61 -8.99
C ARG A 622 -17.05 15.22 -10.38
N ALA A 623 -16.35 16.31 -10.72
CA ALA A 623 -16.27 16.78 -12.11
C ALA A 623 -15.68 15.69 -13.02
N LYS A 624 -16.24 15.54 -14.21
CA LYS A 624 -15.86 14.50 -15.18
C LYS A 624 -14.47 14.78 -15.76
N ILE A 625 -13.47 14.03 -15.30
CA ILE A 625 -12.05 14.22 -15.66
C ILE A 625 -11.75 13.99 -17.15
N ASP A 626 -12.49 13.09 -17.78
CA ASP A 626 -12.39 12.72 -19.20
C ASP A 626 -13.40 13.47 -20.08
N ALA A 627 -14.05 14.53 -19.56
CA ALA A 627 -14.98 15.34 -20.33
C ALA A 627 -14.30 15.86 -21.59
N ARG A 628 -15.00 15.75 -22.72
CA ARG A 628 -14.48 16.12 -24.04
C ARG A 628 -15.13 17.39 -24.56
N GLY A 629 -14.32 18.33 -25.03
CA GLY A 629 -14.79 19.47 -25.80
C GLY A 629 -15.25 19.09 -27.21
N LYS A 630 -15.57 20.09 -28.04
CA LYS A 630 -16.14 19.87 -29.39
C LYS A 630 -15.16 19.15 -30.31
N TRP A 631 -13.86 19.31 -30.10
CA TRP A 631 -12.80 18.68 -30.88
C TRP A 631 -12.21 17.44 -30.19
N GLY A 632 -12.80 16.96 -29.10
CA GLY A 632 -12.34 15.77 -28.38
C GLY A 632 -11.23 16.01 -27.36
N GLU A 633 -10.81 17.25 -27.19
CA GLU A 633 -9.88 17.74 -26.18
C GLU A 633 -10.40 17.48 -24.77
N THR A 634 -9.49 17.14 -23.85
CA THR A 634 -9.79 16.91 -22.43
C THR A 634 -9.14 18.01 -21.58
N ALA A 635 -9.45 18.06 -20.29
CA ALA A 635 -8.76 18.96 -19.36
C ALA A 635 -7.23 18.75 -19.37
N LEU A 636 -6.76 17.54 -19.67
CA LEU A 636 -5.33 17.24 -19.80
C LEU A 636 -4.69 17.92 -21.03
N HIS A 637 -5.42 18.00 -22.15
CA HIS A 637 -4.98 18.79 -23.32
C HIS A 637 -4.96 20.30 -23.01
N ALA A 638 -5.86 20.75 -22.15
CA ALA A 638 -5.94 22.16 -21.76
C ALA A 638 -4.80 22.53 -20.77
N ALA A 639 -4.38 21.61 -19.89
CA ALA A 639 -3.40 21.86 -18.85
C ALA A 639 -2.04 22.35 -19.35
N VAL A 640 -1.63 21.92 -20.55
CA VAL A 640 -0.35 22.31 -21.16
C VAL A 640 -0.33 23.77 -21.64
N ALA A 641 -1.48 24.46 -21.64
CA ALA A 641 -1.55 25.89 -21.94
C ALA A 641 -1.09 26.79 -20.77
N SER A 642 -0.88 26.22 -19.58
CA SER A 642 -0.43 26.96 -18.40
C SER A 642 1.11 26.93 -18.24
N GLU A 643 1.69 27.97 -17.66
CA GLU A 643 3.16 28.09 -17.45
C GLU A 643 3.73 27.10 -16.42
N THR A 644 2.86 26.43 -15.67
CA THR A 644 3.21 25.46 -14.64
C THR A 644 2.70 24.08 -15.04
N ASP A 645 3.39 23.01 -14.68
CA ASP A 645 2.94 21.64 -14.92
C ASP A 645 2.12 21.06 -13.74
N ASN A 646 1.78 21.87 -12.72
CA ASN A 646 1.07 21.40 -11.52
C ASN A 646 -0.29 20.77 -11.83
N ASN A 647 -1.11 21.43 -12.66
CA ASN A 647 -2.40 20.90 -13.09
C ASN A 647 -2.25 19.70 -14.02
N LEU A 648 -1.22 19.70 -14.86
CA LEU A 648 -0.88 18.60 -15.76
C LEU A 648 -0.53 17.35 -14.95
N LYS A 649 0.42 17.46 -14.01
CA LYS A 649 0.82 16.40 -13.07
C LYS A 649 -0.38 15.91 -12.26
N TYR A 650 -1.21 16.83 -11.76
CA TYR A 650 -2.39 16.46 -10.97
C TYR A 650 -3.42 15.67 -11.79
N LEU A 651 -3.72 16.09 -13.02
CA LEU A 651 -4.64 15.37 -13.91
C LEU A 651 -4.08 14.00 -14.33
N LEU A 652 -2.78 13.89 -14.61
CA LEU A 652 -2.11 12.62 -14.92
C LEU A 652 -2.17 11.65 -13.73
N ARG A 653 -2.03 12.15 -12.49
CA ARG A 653 -2.14 11.36 -11.26
C ARG A 653 -3.57 10.86 -10.96
N LYS A 654 -4.61 11.57 -11.41
CA LYS A 654 -6.03 11.24 -11.13
C LYS A 654 -6.74 10.48 -12.26
N GLY A 655 -6.27 10.55 -13.51
CA GLY A 655 -6.94 9.92 -14.66
C GLY A 655 -6.42 8.53 -15.05
N GLY A 656 -5.44 7.99 -14.32
CA GLY A 656 -4.47 7.02 -14.84
C GLY A 656 -3.61 7.69 -15.92
N ILE A 657 -2.38 7.23 -16.16
CA ILE A 657 -1.46 7.82 -17.16
C ILE A 657 -1.98 7.53 -18.59
N LYS A 658 -3.13 8.10 -18.95
CA LYS A 658 -3.76 8.00 -20.25
C LYS A 658 -3.34 9.23 -21.03
N MET A 659 -2.83 9.01 -22.24
CA MET A 659 -2.53 10.07 -23.21
C MET A 659 -3.70 10.15 -24.21
N PRO A 660 -4.82 10.81 -23.84
CA PRO A 660 -6.01 10.86 -24.68
C PRO A 660 -5.68 11.48 -26.03
N LYS A 661 -6.30 10.95 -27.08
CA LYS A 661 -6.31 11.58 -28.39
C LYS A 661 -7.55 12.45 -28.56
N ASP A 662 -7.38 13.62 -29.14
CA ASP A 662 -8.49 14.43 -29.64
C ASP A 662 -9.07 13.84 -30.95
N LYS A 663 -10.05 14.52 -31.58
CA LYS A 663 -10.65 14.07 -32.84
C LYS A 663 -9.70 14.12 -34.03
N ASN A 664 -8.59 14.85 -33.94
CA ASN A 664 -7.53 14.91 -34.94
C ASN A 664 -6.40 13.91 -34.64
N GLY A 665 -6.51 13.12 -33.56
CA GLY A 665 -5.48 12.16 -33.16
C GLY A 665 -4.33 12.78 -32.36
N MET A 666 -4.41 14.08 -32.05
CA MET A 666 -3.39 14.80 -31.30
C MET A 666 -3.46 14.43 -29.82
N THR A 667 -2.30 14.31 -29.18
CA THR A 667 -2.14 14.05 -27.74
C THR A 667 -1.79 15.34 -26.99
N PRO A 668 -1.82 15.37 -25.65
CA PRO A 668 -1.32 16.51 -24.87
C PRO A 668 0.12 16.90 -25.22
N LEU A 669 0.96 15.95 -25.63
CA LEU A 669 2.33 16.20 -26.07
C LEU A 669 2.40 17.00 -27.38
N HIS A 670 1.47 16.78 -28.32
CA HIS A 670 1.38 17.60 -29.53
C HIS A 670 1.01 19.05 -29.20
N PHE A 671 0.10 19.24 -28.25
CA PHE A 671 -0.28 20.57 -27.79
C PHE A 671 0.89 21.25 -27.08
N ALA A 672 1.56 20.55 -26.17
CA ALA A 672 2.72 21.05 -25.45
C ALA A 672 3.86 21.47 -26.40
N ALA A 673 4.11 20.66 -27.44
CA ALA A 673 5.05 20.95 -28.51
C ALA A 673 4.69 22.23 -29.27
N GLY A 674 3.42 22.39 -29.67
CA GLY A 674 2.98 23.60 -30.37
C GLY A 674 2.99 24.87 -29.50
N PHE A 675 2.75 24.73 -28.19
CA PHE A 675 2.83 25.84 -27.23
C PHE A 675 4.25 26.21 -26.79
N GLY A 676 5.24 25.34 -27.05
CA GLY A 676 6.58 25.52 -26.51
C GLY A 676 6.67 25.31 -25.00
N ASN A 677 5.75 24.55 -24.40
CA ASN A 677 5.74 24.35 -22.95
C ASN A 677 6.72 23.25 -22.52
N VAL A 678 7.98 23.63 -22.37
CA VAL A 678 9.11 22.72 -22.11
C VAL A 678 8.89 21.86 -20.85
N LYS A 679 8.33 22.44 -19.77
CA LYS A 679 8.01 21.71 -18.53
C LYS A 679 6.93 20.64 -18.73
N ALA A 680 5.90 20.97 -19.52
CA ALA A 680 4.85 20.03 -19.87
C ALA A 680 5.37 18.91 -20.79
N ILE A 681 6.20 19.24 -21.78
CA ILE A 681 6.84 18.26 -22.67
C ILE A 681 7.69 17.29 -21.83
N SER A 682 8.57 17.80 -20.96
CA SER A 682 9.41 16.98 -20.08
C SER A 682 8.58 16.08 -19.16
N THR A 683 7.56 16.64 -18.50
CA THR A 683 6.64 15.85 -17.65
C THR A 683 5.97 14.72 -18.42
N LEU A 684 5.48 14.99 -19.63
CA LEU A 684 4.78 14.01 -20.45
C LEU A 684 5.73 12.91 -20.95
N LEU A 685 6.92 13.26 -21.41
CA LEU A 685 7.94 12.31 -21.88
C LEU A 685 8.45 11.40 -20.75
N ASN A 686 8.72 11.97 -19.56
CA ASN A 686 9.13 11.20 -18.38
C ASN A 686 8.06 10.21 -17.90
N LEU A 687 6.79 10.47 -18.22
CA LEU A 687 5.67 9.58 -17.93
C LEU A 687 5.33 8.63 -19.10
N GLY A 688 6.25 8.48 -20.06
CA GLY A 688 6.14 7.51 -21.15
C GLY A 688 5.28 7.97 -22.33
N ALA A 689 5.04 9.28 -22.50
CA ALA A 689 4.39 9.78 -23.72
C ALA A 689 5.29 9.52 -24.94
N ASP A 690 4.71 8.90 -25.97
CA ASP A 690 5.41 8.60 -27.23
C ASP A 690 5.69 9.90 -28.01
N ALA A 691 6.97 10.30 -28.06
CA ALA A 691 7.48 11.48 -28.76
C ALA A 691 7.27 11.43 -30.28
N ASN A 692 7.10 10.22 -30.83
CA ASN A 692 6.95 9.96 -32.25
C ASN A 692 5.51 9.66 -32.66
N ARG A 693 4.57 9.71 -31.70
CA ARG A 693 3.18 9.31 -31.92
C ARG A 693 2.55 10.17 -33.03
N PRO A 694 2.14 9.61 -34.18
CA PRO A 694 1.51 10.42 -35.22
C PRO A 694 0.04 10.74 -34.87
N ASP A 695 -0.37 11.93 -35.24
CA ASP A 695 -1.77 12.33 -35.34
C ASP A 695 -2.45 11.73 -36.60
N LYS A 696 -3.69 12.14 -36.92
CA LYS A 696 -4.42 11.62 -38.10
C LYS A 696 -3.87 12.07 -39.45
N ILE A 697 -3.01 13.10 -39.49
CA ILE A 697 -2.36 13.56 -40.72
C ILE A 697 -0.92 13.05 -40.83
N GLY A 698 -0.46 12.24 -39.86
CA GLY A 698 0.87 11.63 -39.84
C GLY A 698 1.94 12.48 -39.15
N SER A 699 1.57 13.60 -38.53
CA SER A 699 2.50 14.51 -37.89
C SER A 699 2.75 14.11 -36.43
N ALA A 700 4.03 14.00 -36.05
CA ALA A 700 4.47 13.80 -34.67
C ALA A 700 4.50 15.12 -33.87
N PRO A 701 4.55 15.09 -32.53
CA PRO A 701 4.70 16.29 -31.69
C PRO A 701 5.81 17.25 -32.14
N VAL A 702 6.99 16.73 -32.49
CA VAL A 702 8.15 17.54 -32.92
C VAL A 702 7.86 18.40 -34.16
N PHE A 703 6.98 17.93 -35.06
CA PHE A 703 6.54 18.69 -36.23
C PHE A 703 5.85 20.00 -35.85
N TYR A 704 5.04 19.97 -34.78
CA TYR A 704 4.35 21.15 -34.27
C TYR A 704 5.31 22.13 -33.60
N ALA A 705 6.29 21.64 -32.84
CA ALA A 705 7.36 22.50 -32.31
C ALA A 705 8.15 23.19 -33.43
N ASN A 706 8.38 22.49 -34.56
CA ASN A 706 9.09 23.04 -35.72
C ASN A 706 8.28 24.10 -36.45
N ILE A 707 7.03 23.80 -36.83
CA ILE A 707 6.16 24.75 -37.54
C ILE A 707 5.92 26.03 -36.74
N PHE A 708 5.79 25.91 -35.42
CA PHE A 708 5.56 27.06 -34.54
C PHE A 708 6.85 27.72 -34.02
N ARG A 709 8.03 27.27 -34.49
CA ARG A 709 9.34 27.82 -34.13
C ARG A 709 9.61 27.83 -32.62
N GLN A 710 9.25 26.74 -31.94
CA GLN A 710 9.43 26.55 -30.51
C GLN A 710 10.81 25.97 -30.22
N THR A 711 11.84 26.81 -30.24
CA THR A 711 13.25 26.40 -30.22
C THR A 711 13.62 25.56 -28.99
N GLU A 712 13.15 25.93 -27.80
CA GLU A 712 13.40 25.17 -26.55
C GLU A 712 12.67 23.82 -26.53
N ALA A 713 11.48 23.74 -27.12
CA ALA A 713 10.74 22.48 -27.25
C ALA A 713 11.41 21.53 -28.25
N LEU A 714 11.93 22.04 -29.36
CA LEU A 714 12.70 21.26 -30.33
C LEU A 714 13.95 20.64 -29.72
N GLN A 715 14.66 21.38 -28.87
CA GLN A 715 15.82 20.87 -28.13
C GLN A 715 15.44 19.69 -27.23
N LEU A 716 14.29 19.76 -26.58
CA LEU A 716 13.83 18.71 -25.66
C LEU A 716 13.34 17.43 -26.37
N PHE A 717 12.89 17.53 -27.62
CA PHE A 717 12.64 16.34 -28.45
C PHE A 717 13.96 15.71 -28.93
N GLY A 718 14.96 16.53 -29.28
CA GLY A 718 16.28 16.05 -29.70
C GLY A 718 17.07 15.30 -28.61
N SER A 719 16.86 15.59 -27.32
CA SER A 719 17.46 14.85 -26.20
C SER A 719 16.83 13.48 -25.93
N HIS A 720 15.68 13.17 -26.56
CA HIS A 720 14.93 11.93 -26.35
C HIS A 720 14.82 11.04 -27.61
N GLU A 721 15.48 11.39 -28.71
CA GLU A 721 15.45 10.60 -29.97
C GLU A 721 16.81 9.97 -30.33
N LYS A 722 16.86 8.63 -30.34
CA LYS A 722 17.84 7.82 -31.09
C LYS A 722 17.30 7.30 -32.43
N SER A 723 16.15 7.78 -32.94
CA SER A 723 15.61 7.28 -34.21
C SER A 723 14.69 8.28 -34.92
N CYS A 724 15.28 9.14 -35.75
CA CYS A 724 14.57 9.76 -36.87
C CYS A 724 15.03 9.07 -38.16
N GLU A 725 14.28 8.07 -38.63
CA GLU A 725 14.23 7.75 -40.06
C GLU A 725 12.94 8.36 -40.61
N CYS A 726 13.07 9.43 -41.39
CA CYS A 726 11.99 9.91 -42.23
C CYS A 726 11.65 8.79 -43.24
N LYS A 727 10.47 8.16 -43.10
CA LYS A 727 9.94 7.33 -44.18
C LYS A 727 9.40 8.25 -45.28
N ASN A 728 9.98 8.05 -46.48
CA ASN A 728 9.72 8.73 -47.75
C ASN A 728 8.27 9.12 -48.03
#